data_AF-A0A661MC80-F1
#
_entry.id   AF-A0A661MC80-F1
#
_cell.length_a   1.000
_cell.length_b   1.000
_cell.length_c   1.000
_cell.angle_alpha   90.00
_cell.angle_beta   90.00
_cell.angle_gamma   90.00
#
_symmetry.space_group_name_H-M   'P 1'
#
loop_
_entity.id
_entity.type
_entity.pdbx_description
1 polymer ?
#
loop_
_entity_poly.entity_id
_entity_poly.type
_entity_poly.pdbx_seq_one_letter_code
_entity_poly.pdbx_strand_id
1 'polypeptide(L)'
;MNRWLAVLATLLIGGCSWLNSPERNLVPPDGGVDGGGIELFCDDGLDDDEDMAFDCDDSDCSEEPACCERRTPTLSEDWTAANLRAGWTFAPTMGGAWGPVRPSFDGTTFLGGFVPDDSPRSLVSNDCVSLALGGWVNTTLRSTDATGCGPSDTCDRYAGVVLTVATDSAPGSKLQDELAVTLHAGGLVLVTQADVEVARTAAGVDENVDVEIELRPTLDDLNLPILRANVTVAGELLLEDFTVATIGDLVSSGDCAEIPGLHVAAQGRGEGVYVGPLETAKQDCANPSQFDEQSATLSGSSLEFTPSWVEAYVGSPALASSRNSVSDVQWDLIVEGSNHGPELEPTTHIGYALGHARVATDEGGDWRLDTWESSGSPKVGDDPPACLDGTCDDNRSVREPHLLAELNDEQELRDLVLSFARELVTDPSERDVFGIQIVRPVGGPGTSIALPGTPTLSPDEIPECISLRDPALIPVDPEAQEGYWLLFTCIEGAGAATEIHAVRISRALEVIREGGGPMRRVVLVASELGPFAAAGIRSPEPLISFEKDGMRLRIWFLAQSTPGDWAVALAEARTHDTSILQFELPEPVPFPVNPILSNASTLVQSGCLDEECNITGIAVAPRADDLSRLRFLLARRLNLPGGGRTDQLIPLEQTWSKP
;
A
#
# COMPACT_ATOMS: atom_id res chain seq x y z
N MET A 1 -45.99 -41.63 5.56
CA MET A 1 -46.25 -42.01 4.16
C MET A 1 -47.29 -41.04 3.60
N ASN A 2 -47.04 -40.56 2.38
CA ASN A 2 -47.76 -39.54 1.58
C ASN A 2 -47.19 -38.12 1.63
N ARG A 3 -46.29 -37.88 0.67
CA ARG A 3 -45.83 -36.60 0.14
C ARG A 3 -46.73 -36.16 -1.04
N TRP A 4 -46.59 -34.88 -1.41
CA TRP A 4 -46.94 -34.19 -2.68
C TRP A 4 -48.31 -33.51 -2.76
N LEU A 5 -48.30 -32.16 -2.68
CA LEU A 5 -48.69 -31.19 -3.73
C LEU A 5 -49.14 -29.86 -3.10
N ALA A 6 -48.32 -28.80 -3.25
CA ALA A 6 -48.65 -27.37 -3.17
C ALA A 6 -47.33 -26.58 -3.14
N VAL A 7 -47.07 -25.49 -3.85
CA VAL A 7 -47.78 -24.67 -4.84
C VAL A 7 -46.68 -23.95 -5.62
N LEU A 8 -46.80 -23.92 -6.95
CA LEU A 8 -46.00 -23.11 -7.86
C LEU A 8 -46.76 -21.78 -8.09
N ALA A 9 -46.01 -20.70 -8.32
CA ALA A 9 -46.41 -19.39 -8.84
C ALA A 9 -46.76 -18.28 -7.82
N THR A 10 -45.78 -17.43 -7.54
CA THR A 10 -45.97 -15.96 -7.60
C THR A 10 -44.64 -15.33 -7.97
N LEU A 11 -44.49 -15.09 -9.27
CA LEU A 11 -43.41 -14.35 -9.93
C LEU A 11 -44.09 -13.14 -10.59
N LEU A 12 -43.40 -12.00 -10.64
CA LEU A 12 -43.81 -10.68 -11.16
C LEU A 12 -44.60 -9.88 -10.10
N ILE A 13 -44.07 -8.79 -9.53
CA ILE A 13 -43.70 -7.53 -10.20
C ILE A 13 -42.46 -6.94 -9.51
N GLY A 14 -41.30 -7.04 -10.16
CA GLY A 14 -40.15 -6.17 -9.91
C GLY A 14 -40.23 -5.03 -10.92
N GLY A 15 -40.37 -3.80 -10.42
CA GLY A 15 -40.34 -2.60 -11.25
C GLY A 15 -38.95 -2.40 -11.81
N CYS A 16 -38.82 -2.57 -13.12
CA CYS A 16 -37.67 -2.13 -13.89
C CYS A 16 -37.55 -0.60 -13.81
N SER A 17 -36.65 -0.09 -12.96
CA SER A 17 -36.04 1.24 -13.17
C SER A 17 -34.92 1.06 -14.20
N TRP A 18 -35.31 1.07 -15.47
CA TRP A 18 -34.41 1.34 -16.57
C TRP A 18 -34.46 2.84 -16.81
N LEU A 19 -33.36 3.56 -16.55
CA LEU A 19 -32.96 4.79 -17.24
C LEU A 19 -31.63 5.31 -16.67
N ASN A 20 -30.61 5.31 -17.55
CA ASN A 20 -29.32 6.00 -17.49
C ASN A 20 -28.16 5.36 -16.71
N SER A 21 -27.66 4.22 -17.19
CA SER A 21 -26.21 4.07 -17.35
C SER A 21 -25.87 4.60 -18.75
N PRO A 22 -25.00 5.60 -18.93
CA PRO A 22 -24.47 5.88 -20.25
C PRO A 22 -23.63 4.67 -20.67
N GLU A 23 -23.89 4.18 -21.88
CA GLU A 23 -23.03 3.22 -22.57
C GLU A 23 -21.59 3.77 -22.55
N ARG A 24 -20.63 2.95 -22.08
CA ARG A 24 -19.19 3.22 -22.23
C ARG A 24 -18.90 3.32 -23.72
N ASN A 25 -18.85 4.54 -24.23
CA ASN A 25 -18.40 4.85 -25.57
C ASN A 25 -17.12 5.69 -25.43
N LEU A 26 -16.02 5.01 -25.14
CA LEU A 26 -14.67 5.56 -25.00
C LEU A 26 -14.03 5.69 -26.38
N VAL A 27 -14.58 6.57 -27.21
CA VAL A 27 -13.89 7.03 -28.42
C VAL A 27 -13.83 8.55 -28.34
N PRO A 28 -12.67 9.15 -28.03
CA PRO A 28 -12.48 10.59 -28.06
C PRO A 28 -12.73 11.11 -29.48
N PRO A 29 -13.31 12.31 -29.64
CA PRO A 29 -13.43 12.94 -30.96
C PRO A 29 -12.05 13.43 -31.42
N ASP A 30 -11.52 12.79 -32.48
CA ASP A 30 -10.34 13.18 -33.25
C ASP A 30 -10.12 14.70 -33.29
N GLY A 31 -9.14 15.16 -32.53
CA GLY A 31 -8.80 16.57 -32.35
C GLY A 31 -7.30 16.81 -32.22
N GLY A 32 -6.48 16.12 -33.00
CA GLY A 32 -5.02 16.21 -32.90
C GLY A 32 -4.44 17.61 -33.08
N VAL A 33 -3.47 17.97 -32.21
CA VAL A 33 -2.19 18.60 -32.53
C VAL A 33 -1.20 18.31 -31.37
N ASP A 34 -0.09 17.62 -31.69
CA ASP A 34 1.19 17.54 -30.94
C ASP A 34 1.20 17.02 -29.47
N GLY A 35 0.97 15.70 -29.30
CA GLY A 35 1.78 14.70 -28.55
C GLY A 35 2.18 14.91 -27.09
N GLY A 36 1.62 14.04 -26.23
CA GLY A 36 2.05 13.70 -24.87
C GLY A 36 0.97 13.99 -23.82
N GLY A 37 0.04 13.05 -23.62
CA GLY A 37 -0.87 13.04 -22.48
C GLY A 37 -0.24 12.25 -21.31
N ILE A 38 -1.05 11.58 -20.47
CA ILE A 38 -0.62 10.62 -19.43
C ILE A 38 -1.35 9.31 -19.65
N GLU A 39 -0.66 8.20 -19.84
CA GLU A 39 -1.33 6.89 -19.86
C GLU A 39 -2.10 6.59 -18.55
N LEU A 40 -3.39 6.28 -18.67
CA LEU A 40 -4.29 6.09 -17.52
C LEU A 40 -4.21 4.66 -16.98
N PHE A 41 -4.22 3.68 -17.88
CA PHE A 41 -4.16 2.26 -17.56
C PHE A 41 -2.96 1.64 -18.22
N CYS A 42 -1.94 1.35 -17.42
CA CYS A 42 -0.66 0.88 -17.92
C CYS A 42 -0.60 -0.63 -18.21
N ASP A 43 -1.76 -1.29 -18.33
CA ASP A 43 -1.85 -2.74 -18.56
C ASP A 43 -3.11 -3.17 -19.33
N ASP A 44 -3.81 -2.24 -20.00
CA ASP A 44 -5.10 -2.51 -20.64
C ASP A 44 -5.02 -2.63 -22.18
N GLY A 45 -3.85 -2.40 -22.77
CA GLY A 45 -3.60 -2.51 -24.21
C GLY A 45 -4.09 -1.32 -25.02
N LEU A 46 -4.46 -0.22 -24.38
CA LEU A 46 -4.86 1.03 -25.02
C LEU A 46 -3.72 2.05 -25.00
N ASP A 47 -3.93 3.14 -25.71
CA ASP A 47 -3.04 4.32 -25.77
C ASP A 47 -3.99 5.45 -25.40
N ASP A 48 -4.14 5.66 -24.09
CA ASP A 48 -5.13 6.57 -23.49
C ASP A 48 -4.75 8.04 -23.69
N ASP A 49 -3.51 8.28 -24.12
CA ASP A 49 -2.90 9.59 -24.26
C ASP A 49 -2.67 10.00 -25.74
N GLU A 50 -2.92 9.06 -26.65
CA GLU A 50 -2.81 9.13 -28.11
C GLU A 50 -1.42 9.53 -28.62
N ASP A 51 -0.36 9.28 -27.85
CA ASP A 51 1.04 9.56 -28.23
C ASP A 51 1.69 8.42 -29.05
N MET A 52 0.95 7.33 -29.26
CA MET A 52 1.34 6.07 -29.94
C MET A 52 2.25 5.16 -29.12
N ALA A 53 2.50 5.47 -27.86
CA ALA A 53 2.95 4.52 -26.86
C ALA A 53 1.72 3.89 -26.17
N PHE A 54 1.79 2.59 -25.90
CA PHE A 54 0.70 1.85 -25.26
C PHE A 54 1.26 1.27 -23.96
N ASP A 55 0.50 1.32 -22.86
CA ASP A 55 0.87 0.70 -21.59
C ASP A 55 2.31 1.04 -21.15
N CYS A 56 3.15 0.02 -20.96
CA CYS A 56 4.53 0.14 -20.50
C CYS A 56 5.50 0.73 -21.53
N ASP A 57 5.11 0.79 -22.80
CA ASP A 57 5.88 1.55 -23.79
C ASP A 57 5.71 3.06 -23.56
N ASP A 58 4.68 3.47 -22.80
CA ASP A 58 4.44 4.84 -22.36
C ASP A 58 5.33 5.24 -21.16
N SER A 59 5.93 6.41 -21.27
CA SER A 59 6.82 6.94 -20.23
C SER A 59 6.09 7.32 -18.92
N ASP A 60 4.78 7.54 -18.97
CA ASP A 60 3.94 7.80 -17.80
C ASP A 60 3.57 6.55 -17.00
N CYS A 61 3.76 5.39 -17.61
CA CYS A 61 3.68 4.10 -16.97
C CYS A 61 4.97 3.64 -16.31
N SER A 62 6.08 4.36 -16.48
CA SER A 62 7.40 3.96 -15.97
C SER A 62 7.49 3.72 -14.44
N GLU A 63 6.45 4.10 -13.70
CA GLU A 63 6.33 3.93 -12.24
C GLU A 63 5.21 2.99 -11.81
N GLU A 64 4.36 2.54 -12.74
CA GLU A 64 3.38 1.53 -12.42
C GLU A 64 4.07 0.20 -12.13
N PRO A 65 3.63 -0.54 -11.09
CA PRO A 65 4.14 -1.89 -10.82
C PRO A 65 4.00 -2.83 -12.03
N ALA A 66 3.09 -2.57 -12.96
CA ALA A 66 3.00 -3.35 -14.20
C ALA A 66 4.14 -3.09 -15.20
N CYS A 67 4.76 -1.90 -15.17
CA CYS A 67 5.59 -1.37 -16.26
C CYS A 67 7.01 -0.96 -15.88
N CYS A 68 7.37 -1.17 -14.63
CA CYS A 68 8.66 -0.76 -14.16
C CYS A 68 9.70 -1.87 -14.35
N GLU A 69 10.69 -1.60 -15.19
CA GLU A 69 11.77 -2.55 -15.51
C GLU A 69 13.02 -2.38 -14.65
N ARG A 70 13.01 -1.49 -13.64
CA ARG A 70 14.17 -1.28 -12.77
C ARG A 70 14.41 -2.54 -11.93
N ARG A 71 15.52 -3.22 -12.21
CA ARG A 71 15.89 -4.48 -11.56
C ARG A 71 16.95 -4.23 -10.50
N THR A 72 16.65 -4.61 -9.25
CA THR A 72 17.66 -4.68 -8.20
C THR A 72 17.91 -6.16 -7.85
N PRO A 73 19.12 -6.69 -8.10
CA PRO A 73 19.44 -8.08 -7.80
C PRO A 73 19.23 -8.41 -6.32
N THR A 74 18.52 -9.49 -6.04
CA THR A 74 18.20 -9.98 -4.70
C THR A 74 18.92 -11.27 -4.37
N LEU A 75 19.14 -12.14 -5.36
CA LEU A 75 19.93 -13.37 -5.25
C LEU A 75 20.80 -13.50 -6.51
N SER A 76 22.05 -13.90 -6.34
CA SER A 76 22.93 -14.26 -7.45
C SER A 76 23.80 -15.45 -7.03
N GLU A 77 23.60 -16.58 -7.70
CA GLU A 77 24.30 -17.83 -7.42
C GLU A 77 24.94 -18.37 -8.70
N ASP A 78 26.27 -18.48 -8.68
CA ASP A 78 27.08 -19.04 -9.77
C ASP A 78 27.50 -20.50 -9.53
N TRP A 79 27.05 -21.08 -8.41
CA TRP A 79 27.35 -22.43 -7.92
C TRP A 79 28.83 -22.69 -7.58
N THR A 80 29.71 -21.68 -7.57
CA THR A 80 31.15 -21.87 -7.34
C THR A 80 31.52 -21.93 -5.85
N ALA A 81 30.62 -21.49 -4.96
CA ALA A 81 30.89 -21.41 -3.52
C ALA A 81 31.34 -22.75 -2.93
N ALA A 82 32.41 -22.75 -2.14
CA ALA A 82 32.97 -23.99 -1.57
C ALA A 82 31.97 -24.73 -0.65
N ASN A 83 31.09 -23.99 0.02
CA ASN A 83 30.07 -24.51 0.93
C ASN A 83 28.70 -23.92 0.61
N LEU A 84 27.88 -24.67 -0.12
CA LEU A 84 26.52 -24.24 -0.48
C LEU A 84 25.58 -24.11 0.74
N ARG A 85 25.87 -24.77 1.87
CA ARG A 85 25.02 -24.72 3.08
C ARG A 85 24.93 -23.34 3.72
N ALA A 86 25.78 -22.40 3.33
CA ALA A 86 25.72 -21.03 3.82
C ALA A 86 24.46 -20.30 3.31
N GLY A 87 24.07 -20.53 2.06
CA GLY A 87 22.89 -19.89 1.43
C GLY A 87 21.76 -20.85 1.08
N TRP A 88 21.99 -22.17 1.18
CA TRP A 88 21.06 -23.17 0.68
C TRP A 88 20.75 -24.30 1.67
N THR A 89 19.48 -24.62 1.78
CA THR A 89 18.95 -25.80 2.47
C THR A 89 18.85 -26.97 1.50
N PHE A 90 19.33 -28.14 1.94
CA PHE A 90 19.31 -29.37 1.16
C PHE A 90 18.03 -30.14 1.48
N ALA A 91 17.07 -30.13 0.56
CA ALA A 91 15.80 -30.85 0.67
C ALA A 91 15.85 -32.20 -0.10
N PRO A 92 15.31 -33.31 0.44
CA PRO A 92 14.71 -33.41 1.78
C PRO A 92 15.77 -33.32 2.89
N THR A 93 15.49 -32.60 3.97
CA THR A 93 16.42 -32.53 5.13
C THR A 93 16.46 -33.85 5.89
N MET A 94 15.34 -34.58 5.89
CA MET A 94 15.25 -35.93 6.40
C MET A 94 15.74 -36.92 5.34
N GLY A 95 16.81 -37.67 5.64
CA GLY A 95 17.32 -38.70 4.73
C GLY A 95 18.83 -38.89 4.82
N GLY A 96 19.37 -39.66 3.87
CA GLY A 96 20.82 -39.78 3.70
C GLY A 96 21.42 -38.47 3.18
N ALA A 97 22.59 -38.09 3.71
CA ALA A 97 23.31 -36.92 3.21
C ALA A 97 23.59 -37.06 1.71
N TRP A 98 23.42 -35.97 0.98
CA TRP A 98 23.70 -35.88 -0.44
C TRP A 98 24.38 -34.56 -0.77
N GLY A 99 24.99 -34.50 -1.95
CA GLY A 99 25.58 -33.28 -2.47
C GLY A 99 25.44 -33.26 -3.99
N PRO A 100 25.12 -32.10 -4.57
CA PRO A 100 25.07 -31.94 -6.01
C PRO A 100 26.47 -32.08 -6.61
N VAL A 101 26.50 -32.45 -7.89
CA VAL A 101 27.69 -32.35 -8.72
C VAL A 101 27.68 -30.99 -9.41
N ARG A 102 28.86 -30.41 -9.61
CA ARG A 102 29.00 -29.08 -10.20
C ARG A 102 29.91 -29.08 -11.42
N PRO A 103 29.45 -29.60 -12.57
CA PRO A 103 30.23 -29.56 -13.79
C PRO A 103 30.35 -28.14 -14.32
N SER A 104 31.42 -27.90 -15.08
CA SER A 104 31.56 -26.67 -15.86
C SER A 104 31.39 -27.01 -17.33
N PHE A 105 30.47 -26.32 -17.99
CA PHE A 105 30.25 -26.36 -19.42
C PHE A 105 30.55 -24.98 -19.99
N ASP A 106 31.46 -24.91 -20.96
CA ASP A 106 31.82 -23.67 -21.65
C ASP A 106 32.25 -22.52 -20.72
N GLY A 107 32.81 -22.84 -19.54
CA GLY A 107 33.26 -21.87 -18.53
C GLY A 107 32.20 -21.48 -17.51
N THR A 108 30.95 -21.92 -17.68
CA THR A 108 29.84 -21.70 -16.73
C THR A 108 29.70 -22.92 -15.82
N THR A 109 29.52 -22.69 -14.52
CA THR A 109 29.27 -23.77 -13.56
C THR A 109 27.78 -24.05 -13.49
N PHE A 110 27.42 -25.32 -13.55
CA PHE A 110 26.05 -25.77 -13.40
C PHE A 110 25.91 -26.64 -12.17
N LEU A 111 24.72 -26.66 -11.59
CA LEU A 111 24.27 -27.60 -10.58
C LEU A 111 23.61 -28.80 -11.25
N GLY A 112 24.06 -30.01 -10.92
CA GLY A 112 23.37 -31.23 -11.34
C GLY A 112 23.76 -32.42 -10.49
N GLY A 113 23.69 -33.61 -11.11
CA GLY A 113 23.98 -34.87 -10.43
C GLY A 113 23.12 -35.04 -9.18
N PHE A 114 21.80 -34.93 -9.38
CA PHE A 114 20.78 -35.18 -8.37
C PHE A 114 20.67 -36.70 -8.13
N VAL A 115 21.78 -37.30 -7.69
CA VAL A 115 21.97 -38.74 -7.59
C VAL A 115 21.85 -39.24 -6.14
N PRO A 116 21.35 -40.46 -5.94
CA PRO A 116 20.84 -41.39 -6.95
C PRO A 116 19.51 -40.92 -7.56
N ASP A 117 19.17 -41.42 -8.75
CA ASP A 117 17.91 -41.16 -9.48
C ASP A 117 16.66 -41.70 -8.74
N ASP A 118 16.81 -42.17 -7.50
CA ASP A 118 15.77 -42.81 -6.70
C ASP A 118 14.78 -41.80 -6.08
N SER A 119 15.19 -40.54 -5.92
CA SER A 119 14.34 -39.49 -5.34
C SER A 119 14.65 -38.10 -5.88
N PRO A 120 13.65 -37.21 -6.04
CA PRO A 120 13.86 -35.79 -6.26
C PRO A 120 14.66 -35.14 -5.13
N ARG A 121 15.43 -34.11 -5.47
CA ARG A 121 16.30 -33.36 -4.55
C ARG A 121 16.29 -31.89 -4.93
N SER A 122 16.38 -31.02 -3.93
CA SER A 122 16.38 -29.56 -4.15
C SER A 122 17.39 -28.86 -3.26
N LEU A 123 18.02 -27.82 -3.81
CA LEU A 123 18.64 -26.77 -3.01
C LEU A 123 17.64 -25.61 -2.93
N VAL A 124 17.13 -25.34 -1.74
CA VAL A 124 16.19 -24.24 -1.48
C VAL A 124 16.96 -23.09 -0.85
N SER A 125 16.77 -21.87 -1.35
CA SER A 125 17.37 -20.67 -0.74
C SER A 125 16.98 -20.57 0.73
N ASN A 126 17.94 -20.28 1.60
CA ASN A 126 17.68 -20.07 3.03
C ASN A 126 16.84 -18.80 3.24
N ASP A 127 17.23 -17.76 2.51
CA ASP A 127 16.61 -16.46 2.55
C ASP A 127 15.46 -16.44 1.54
N CYS A 128 14.36 -15.80 1.91
CA CYS A 128 13.24 -15.59 1.00
C CYS A 128 13.56 -14.42 0.05
N VAL A 129 13.11 -14.51 -1.20
CA VAL A 129 13.26 -13.45 -2.19
C VAL A 129 11.97 -12.65 -2.24
N SER A 130 12.03 -11.37 -1.85
CA SER A 130 10.90 -10.43 -1.90
C SER A 130 10.44 -10.20 -3.35
N LEU A 131 9.29 -10.76 -3.71
CA LEU A 131 8.74 -10.78 -5.06
C LEU A 131 7.26 -10.34 -5.13
N ALA A 132 6.63 -10.05 -3.98
CA ALA A 132 5.23 -9.60 -3.93
C ALA A 132 4.97 -8.31 -4.71
N LEU A 133 6.02 -7.55 -5.03
CA LEU A 133 5.96 -6.28 -5.76
C LEU A 133 6.33 -6.44 -7.23
N GLY A 134 6.52 -7.68 -7.67
CA GLY A 134 7.09 -8.01 -8.96
C GLY A 134 8.59 -8.22 -8.92
N GLY A 135 9.10 -8.87 -9.96
CA GLY A 135 10.50 -9.23 -10.09
C GLY A 135 10.76 -10.26 -11.17
N TRP A 136 12.01 -10.70 -11.26
CA TRP A 136 12.48 -11.63 -12.27
C TRP A 136 13.27 -12.75 -11.63
N VAL A 137 13.14 -13.95 -12.20
CA VAL A 137 13.98 -15.11 -11.91
C VAL A 137 14.57 -15.62 -13.21
N ASN A 138 15.89 -15.57 -13.31
CA ASN A 138 16.66 -15.92 -14.49
C ASN A 138 17.56 -17.12 -14.21
N THR A 139 17.53 -18.09 -15.11
CA THR A 139 18.44 -19.24 -15.06
C THR A 139 18.67 -19.79 -16.47
N THR A 140 19.69 -20.63 -16.60
CA THR A 140 19.84 -21.49 -17.79
C THR A 140 19.60 -22.94 -17.39
N LEU A 141 18.91 -23.73 -18.20
CA LEU A 141 18.78 -25.19 -18.03
C LEU A 141 19.58 -25.90 -19.11
N ARG A 142 20.11 -27.09 -18.82
CA ARG A 142 20.84 -27.90 -19.81
C ARG A 142 20.57 -29.38 -19.62
N SER A 143 20.33 -30.08 -20.73
CA SER A 143 20.37 -31.55 -20.79
C SER A 143 21.56 -31.98 -21.64
N THR A 144 22.24 -33.07 -21.27
CA THR A 144 23.36 -33.64 -22.03
C THR A 144 23.15 -35.10 -22.42
N ASP A 145 22.03 -35.70 -22.02
CA ASP A 145 21.76 -37.12 -22.30
C ASP A 145 20.26 -37.43 -22.37
N ALA A 146 19.73 -37.56 -23.58
CA ALA A 146 18.34 -37.93 -23.83
C ALA A 146 18.06 -39.44 -23.71
N THR A 147 19.03 -40.29 -23.35
CA THR A 147 18.86 -41.75 -23.38
C THR A 147 17.67 -42.20 -22.53
N GLY A 148 16.66 -42.81 -23.15
CA GLY A 148 15.47 -43.29 -22.44
C GLY A 148 14.45 -42.20 -22.05
N CYS A 149 14.63 -40.96 -22.51
CA CYS A 149 13.65 -39.88 -22.41
C CYS A 149 13.27 -39.39 -23.81
N GLY A 150 11.97 -39.38 -24.12
CA GLY A 150 11.48 -38.79 -25.37
C GLY A 150 11.44 -37.26 -25.30
N PRO A 151 11.46 -36.55 -26.44
CA PRO A 151 11.36 -35.09 -26.47
C PRO A 151 9.95 -34.57 -26.17
N SER A 152 8.93 -35.45 -26.14
CA SER A 152 7.52 -35.10 -25.93
C SER A 152 6.91 -35.70 -24.66
N ASP A 153 7.63 -36.61 -24.01
CA ASP A 153 7.12 -37.38 -22.88
C ASP A 153 7.88 -37.04 -21.61
N THR A 154 7.15 -36.91 -20.49
CA THR A 154 7.77 -36.72 -19.19
C THR A 154 8.63 -37.94 -18.84
N CYS A 155 9.78 -37.70 -18.22
CA CYS A 155 10.63 -38.76 -17.70
C CYS A 155 11.18 -38.42 -16.32
N ASP A 156 11.62 -39.43 -15.60
CA ASP A 156 12.10 -39.28 -14.21
C ASP A 156 13.36 -38.39 -14.10
N ARG A 157 14.10 -38.18 -15.19
CA ARG A 157 15.30 -37.35 -15.22
C ARG A 157 14.99 -35.92 -15.64
N TYR A 158 15.17 -34.98 -14.73
CA TYR A 158 14.90 -33.56 -14.97
C TYR A 158 15.69 -32.65 -14.04
N ALA A 159 15.83 -31.38 -14.42
CA ALA A 159 16.33 -30.32 -13.57
C ALA A 159 15.56 -29.02 -13.86
N GLY A 160 15.43 -28.14 -12.88
CA GLY A 160 14.64 -26.92 -13.04
C GLY A 160 14.77 -25.95 -11.88
N VAL A 161 14.15 -24.80 -12.07
CA VAL A 161 13.95 -23.78 -11.04
C VAL A 161 12.52 -23.89 -10.51
N VAL A 162 12.36 -23.69 -9.20
CA VAL A 162 11.08 -23.77 -8.49
C VAL A 162 10.93 -22.54 -7.61
N LEU A 163 9.79 -21.86 -7.71
CA LEU A 163 9.33 -20.85 -6.78
C LEU A 163 8.39 -21.51 -5.77
N THR A 164 8.62 -21.27 -4.48
CA THR A 164 7.91 -22.01 -3.43
C THR A 164 7.84 -21.25 -2.11
N VAL A 165 6.81 -21.54 -1.32
CA VAL A 165 6.75 -21.18 0.11
C VAL A 165 7.36 -22.25 1.02
N ALA A 166 7.66 -23.44 0.48
CA ALA A 166 8.18 -24.57 1.23
C ALA A 166 9.70 -24.51 1.38
N THR A 167 10.19 -24.77 2.59
CA THR A 167 11.64 -24.84 2.89
C THR A 167 12.21 -26.27 2.84
N ASP A 168 11.34 -27.28 2.69
CA ASP A 168 11.73 -28.69 2.67
C ASP A 168 10.73 -29.55 1.88
N SER A 169 11.11 -30.79 1.58
CA SER A 169 10.25 -31.79 0.95
C SER A 169 10.25 -33.13 1.71
N ALA A 170 9.21 -33.93 1.51
CA ALA A 170 9.19 -35.29 2.03
C ALA A 170 10.17 -36.20 1.24
N PRO A 171 10.82 -37.19 1.89
CA PRO A 171 11.69 -38.12 1.17
C PRO A 171 10.98 -38.82 0.02
N GLY A 172 11.53 -38.71 -1.19
CA GLY A 172 10.95 -39.27 -2.42
C GLY A 172 9.93 -38.38 -3.12
N SER A 173 9.56 -37.24 -2.54
CA SER A 173 8.67 -36.26 -3.13
C SER A 173 9.44 -35.09 -3.72
N LYS A 174 8.82 -34.44 -4.71
CA LYS A 174 9.25 -33.14 -5.20
C LYS A 174 9.02 -32.06 -4.13
N LEU A 175 9.71 -30.93 -4.30
CA LEU A 175 9.35 -29.71 -3.58
C LEU A 175 8.00 -29.24 -4.11
N GLN A 176 7.12 -28.76 -3.23
CA GLN A 176 5.85 -28.16 -3.63
C GLN A 176 6.14 -26.86 -4.37
N ASP A 177 5.59 -26.68 -5.56
CA ASP A 177 5.79 -25.51 -6.42
C ASP A 177 4.56 -24.61 -6.44
N GLU A 178 4.78 -23.31 -6.23
CA GLU A 178 3.81 -22.28 -6.66
C GLU A 178 3.96 -22.01 -8.15
N LEU A 179 5.20 -22.13 -8.66
CA LEU A 179 5.51 -22.20 -10.08
C LEU A 179 6.86 -22.90 -10.28
N ALA A 180 6.97 -23.82 -11.22
CA ALA A 180 8.24 -24.46 -11.57
C ALA A 180 8.44 -24.52 -13.07
N VAL A 181 9.69 -24.33 -13.52
CA VAL A 181 10.12 -24.54 -14.90
C VAL A 181 11.18 -25.64 -14.92
N THR A 182 10.86 -26.77 -15.52
CA THR A 182 11.70 -27.97 -15.51
C THR A 182 12.06 -28.43 -16.92
N LEU A 183 13.32 -28.77 -17.14
CA LEU A 183 13.84 -29.41 -18.34
C LEU A 183 14.05 -30.90 -18.05
N HIS A 184 13.31 -31.74 -18.75
CA HIS A 184 13.53 -33.18 -18.76
C HIS A 184 14.68 -33.55 -19.70
N ALA A 185 15.35 -34.66 -19.42
CA ALA A 185 16.56 -35.05 -20.15
C ALA A 185 16.34 -35.23 -21.67
N GLY A 186 15.12 -35.54 -22.10
CA GLY A 186 14.74 -35.65 -23.52
C GLY A 186 14.61 -34.31 -24.26
N GLY A 187 14.70 -33.16 -23.57
CA GLY A 187 14.49 -31.83 -24.13
C GLY A 187 13.10 -31.25 -23.87
N LEU A 188 12.19 -31.98 -23.21
CA LEU A 188 10.87 -31.46 -22.85
C LEU A 188 11.01 -30.44 -21.71
N VAL A 189 10.52 -29.22 -21.93
CA VAL A 189 10.38 -28.20 -20.89
C VAL A 189 8.92 -28.16 -20.44
N LEU A 190 8.70 -28.19 -19.13
CA LEU A 190 7.38 -28.08 -18.51
C LEU A 190 7.34 -26.89 -17.56
N VAL A 191 6.21 -26.19 -17.58
CA VAL A 191 5.81 -25.27 -16.52
C VAL A 191 4.72 -25.94 -15.69
N THR A 192 4.91 -25.98 -14.37
CA THR A 192 3.93 -26.57 -13.44
C THR A 192 3.57 -25.61 -12.32
N GLN A 193 2.38 -25.81 -11.74
CA GLN A 193 1.95 -25.26 -10.46
C GLN A 193 1.32 -26.41 -9.66
N ALA A 194 1.71 -26.57 -8.41
CA ALA A 194 1.30 -27.69 -7.56
C ALA A 194 1.43 -29.05 -8.26
N ASP A 195 2.55 -29.27 -8.97
CA ASP A 195 2.86 -30.44 -9.81
C ASP A 195 1.89 -30.70 -10.99
N VAL A 196 0.98 -29.76 -11.28
CA VAL A 196 0.08 -29.81 -12.44
C VAL A 196 0.68 -29.04 -13.59
N GLU A 197 0.76 -29.67 -14.77
CA GLU A 197 1.24 -29.02 -15.98
C GLU A 197 0.30 -27.91 -16.46
N VAL A 198 0.88 -26.73 -16.70
CA VAL A 198 0.15 -25.55 -17.21
C VAL A 198 0.66 -25.11 -18.58
N ALA A 199 1.93 -25.36 -18.90
CA ALA A 199 2.50 -25.12 -20.23
C ALA A 199 3.65 -26.10 -20.56
N ARG A 200 3.97 -26.24 -21.84
CA ARG A 200 5.07 -27.11 -22.32
C ARG A 200 5.70 -26.59 -23.61
N THR A 201 7.00 -26.85 -23.77
CA THR A 201 7.71 -26.67 -25.03
C THR A 201 8.83 -27.72 -25.17
N ALA A 202 9.49 -27.75 -26.32
CA ALA A 202 10.66 -28.59 -26.54
C ALA A 202 11.90 -27.72 -26.77
N ALA A 203 13.01 -28.13 -26.19
CA ALA A 203 14.32 -27.54 -26.35
C ALA A 203 15.33 -28.56 -26.87
N GLY A 204 16.44 -28.07 -27.43
CA GLY A 204 17.53 -28.92 -27.87
C GLY A 204 18.24 -29.62 -26.71
N VAL A 205 18.78 -30.80 -27.00
CA VAL A 205 19.70 -31.51 -26.10
C VAL A 205 21.11 -31.03 -26.40
N ASP A 206 21.96 -30.97 -25.38
CA ASP A 206 23.30 -30.35 -25.39
C ASP A 206 23.32 -28.83 -25.62
N GLU A 207 22.16 -28.18 -25.53
CA GLU A 207 21.98 -26.73 -25.65
C GLU A 207 21.70 -26.08 -24.31
N ASN A 208 22.13 -24.82 -24.15
CA ASN A 208 21.73 -23.98 -23.04
C ASN A 208 20.33 -23.42 -23.32
N VAL A 209 19.41 -23.62 -22.40
CA VAL A 209 18.02 -23.19 -22.50
C VAL A 209 17.80 -22.08 -21.47
N ASP A 210 17.79 -20.84 -21.93
CA ASP A 210 17.54 -19.71 -21.04
C ASP A 210 16.07 -19.68 -20.60
N VAL A 211 15.85 -19.40 -19.32
CA VAL A 211 14.54 -19.32 -18.69
C VAL A 211 14.48 -18.00 -17.93
N GLU A 212 13.47 -17.20 -18.25
CA GLU A 212 13.08 -16.01 -17.48
C GLU A 212 11.66 -16.22 -16.98
N ILE A 213 11.47 -16.00 -15.68
CA ILE A 213 10.16 -15.88 -15.05
C ILE A 213 10.03 -14.44 -14.60
N GLU A 214 9.14 -13.69 -15.22
CA GLU A 214 8.73 -12.36 -14.78
C GLU A 214 7.48 -12.49 -13.92
N LEU A 215 7.47 -11.78 -12.79
CA LEU A 215 6.37 -11.75 -11.83
C LEU A 215 5.84 -10.31 -11.75
N ARG A 216 4.52 -10.14 -11.81
CA ARG A 216 3.85 -8.82 -11.72
C ARG A 216 2.69 -8.87 -10.72
N PRO A 217 2.61 -7.92 -9.78
CA PRO A 217 1.46 -7.82 -8.88
C PRO A 217 0.27 -7.23 -9.62
N THR A 218 -0.92 -7.74 -9.35
CA THR A 218 -2.17 -7.18 -9.89
C THR A 218 -3.34 -7.55 -8.96
N LEU A 219 -4.54 -7.10 -9.30
CA LEU A 219 -5.77 -7.46 -8.63
C LEU A 219 -6.55 -8.50 -9.44
N ASP A 220 -7.19 -9.44 -8.77
CA ASP A 220 -8.17 -10.32 -9.40
C ASP A 220 -9.57 -9.68 -9.47
N ASP A 221 -10.56 -10.40 -10.01
CA ASP A 221 -11.95 -9.94 -10.14
C ASP A 221 -12.63 -9.63 -8.79
N LEU A 222 -12.02 -10.01 -7.66
CA LEU A 222 -12.50 -9.75 -6.30
C LEU A 222 -11.65 -8.69 -5.59
N ASN A 223 -10.76 -7.99 -6.30
CA ASN A 223 -9.77 -7.07 -5.76
C ASN A 223 -8.87 -7.72 -4.69
N LEU A 224 -8.55 -9.01 -4.86
CA LEU A 224 -7.51 -9.68 -4.11
C LEU A 224 -6.15 -9.44 -4.78
N PRO A 225 -5.14 -9.00 -4.00
CA PRO A 225 -3.75 -8.95 -4.42
C PRO A 225 -3.24 -10.33 -4.86
N ILE A 226 -2.85 -10.46 -6.12
CA ILE A 226 -2.29 -11.69 -6.71
C ILE A 226 -0.96 -11.40 -7.42
N LEU A 227 -0.16 -12.45 -7.60
CA LEU A 227 1.06 -12.42 -8.38
C LEU A 227 0.85 -13.20 -9.68
N ARG A 228 0.98 -12.53 -10.83
CA ARG A 228 0.96 -13.16 -12.16
C ARG A 228 2.37 -13.42 -12.66
N ALA A 229 2.52 -14.43 -13.51
CA ALA A 229 3.78 -14.79 -14.13
C ALA A 229 3.70 -14.80 -15.66
N ASN A 230 4.74 -14.24 -16.27
CA ASN A 230 5.13 -14.50 -17.64
C ASN A 230 6.36 -15.42 -17.63
N VAL A 231 6.35 -16.50 -18.40
CA VAL A 231 7.47 -17.44 -18.49
C VAL A 231 7.99 -17.48 -19.92
N THR A 232 9.23 -17.08 -20.09
CA THR A 232 9.94 -17.09 -21.37
C THR A 232 10.99 -18.20 -21.36
N VAL A 233 10.99 -19.04 -22.41
CA VAL A 233 11.93 -20.15 -22.58
C VAL A 233 12.61 -20.03 -23.93
N ALA A 234 13.94 -19.98 -23.95
CA ALA A 234 14.75 -19.79 -25.15
C ALA A 234 14.33 -18.56 -25.99
N GLY A 235 13.88 -17.49 -25.32
CA GLY A 235 13.43 -16.24 -25.96
C GLY A 235 11.98 -16.24 -26.46
N GLU A 236 11.23 -17.33 -26.26
CA GLU A 236 9.82 -17.44 -26.65
C GLU A 236 8.92 -17.42 -25.41
N LEU A 237 7.87 -16.59 -25.42
CA LEU A 237 6.87 -16.53 -24.36
C LEU A 237 6.04 -17.82 -24.36
N LEU A 238 6.15 -18.59 -23.27
CA LEU A 238 5.53 -19.90 -23.11
C LEU A 238 4.25 -19.85 -22.26
N LEU A 239 4.21 -18.95 -21.28
CA LEU A 239 3.09 -18.74 -20.38
C LEU A 239 2.95 -17.23 -20.16
N GLU A 240 1.73 -16.72 -20.21
CA GLU A 240 1.40 -15.30 -20.13
C GLU A 240 0.30 -15.12 -19.08
N ASP A 241 0.43 -14.09 -18.25
CA ASP A 241 -0.55 -13.66 -17.24
C ASP A 241 -1.08 -14.77 -16.32
N PHE A 242 -0.22 -15.74 -15.99
CA PHE A 242 -0.64 -16.88 -15.19
C PHE A 242 -0.59 -16.58 -13.69
N THR A 243 -1.71 -16.74 -12.99
CA THR A 243 -1.77 -16.55 -11.53
C THR A 243 -0.95 -17.59 -10.78
N VAL A 244 0.13 -17.14 -10.14
CA VAL A 244 1.05 -17.97 -9.33
C VAL A 244 0.48 -18.23 -7.95
N ALA A 245 0.15 -17.17 -7.22
CA ALA A 245 -0.34 -17.22 -5.85
C ALA A 245 -1.07 -15.92 -5.48
N THR A 246 -1.85 -15.96 -4.40
CA THR A 246 -2.28 -14.71 -3.74
C THR A 246 -1.09 -14.13 -2.96
N ILE A 247 -0.98 -12.81 -2.90
CA ILE A 247 0.13 -12.16 -2.16
C ILE A 247 0.07 -12.50 -0.66
N GLY A 248 -1.13 -12.71 -0.12
CA GLY A 248 -1.33 -13.11 1.28
C GLY A 248 -0.82 -14.51 1.62
N ASP A 249 -0.64 -15.39 0.62
CA ASP A 249 -0.13 -16.75 0.80
C ASP A 249 1.41 -16.83 0.70
N LEU A 250 2.08 -15.72 0.37
CA LEU A 250 3.53 -15.64 0.23
C LEU A 250 4.25 -15.70 1.60
N VAL A 251 5.55 -16.00 1.58
CA VAL A 251 6.38 -16.00 2.78
C VAL A 251 6.51 -14.57 3.30
N SER A 252 6.05 -14.31 4.52
CA SER A 252 6.02 -13.00 5.17
C SER A 252 6.88 -12.95 6.45
N SER A 253 7.99 -13.70 6.46
CA SER A 253 8.89 -13.80 7.62
C SER A 253 10.35 -13.76 7.19
N GLY A 254 11.26 -13.53 8.15
CA GLY A 254 12.70 -13.39 7.87
C GLY A 254 12.95 -12.18 6.96
N ASP A 255 13.73 -12.38 5.89
CA ASP A 255 14.06 -11.34 4.93
C ASP A 255 12.84 -10.87 4.09
N CYS A 256 11.75 -11.63 4.10
CA CYS A 256 10.47 -11.24 3.49
C CYS A 256 9.44 -10.73 4.52
N ALA A 257 9.87 -10.35 5.72
CA ALA A 257 8.96 -9.81 6.75
C ALA A 257 8.30 -8.48 6.32
N GLU A 258 9.04 -7.64 5.59
CA GLU A 258 8.55 -6.35 5.11
C GLU A 258 7.84 -6.46 3.77
N ILE A 259 8.41 -7.25 2.85
CA ILE A 259 7.85 -7.51 1.53
C ILE A 259 7.75 -9.02 1.34
N PRO A 260 6.53 -9.58 1.26
CA PRO A 260 6.34 -11.01 1.08
C PRO A 260 7.01 -11.52 -0.19
N GLY A 261 7.34 -12.81 -0.19
CA GLY A 261 8.09 -13.39 -1.29
C GLY A 261 8.03 -14.90 -1.36
N LEU A 262 8.93 -15.45 -2.17
CA LEU A 262 9.07 -16.90 -2.38
C LEU A 262 10.52 -17.30 -2.16
N HIS A 263 10.72 -18.52 -1.69
CA HIS A 263 12.00 -19.17 -1.84
C HIS A 263 12.18 -19.58 -3.30
N VAL A 264 13.40 -19.43 -3.79
CA VAL A 264 13.82 -19.99 -5.07
C VAL A 264 14.63 -21.25 -4.82
N ALA A 265 14.36 -22.30 -5.58
CA ALA A 265 15.05 -23.57 -5.45
C ALA A 265 15.53 -24.10 -6.80
N ALA A 266 16.73 -24.69 -6.80
CA ALA A 266 17.21 -25.53 -7.89
C ALA A 266 16.86 -26.99 -7.56
N GLN A 267 15.97 -27.58 -8.35
CA GLN A 267 15.46 -28.94 -8.14
C GLN A 267 15.87 -29.85 -9.30
N GLY A 268 16.10 -31.13 -9.00
CA GLY A 268 16.19 -32.13 -10.05
C GLY A 268 16.15 -33.56 -9.54
N ARG A 269 16.24 -34.48 -10.50
CA ARG A 269 16.34 -35.91 -10.29
C ARG A 269 17.17 -36.52 -11.41
N GLY A 270 18.15 -37.32 -11.02
CA GLY A 270 19.00 -38.10 -11.91
C GLY A 270 20.14 -37.37 -12.61
N GLU A 271 20.80 -38.07 -13.53
CA GLU A 271 21.99 -37.61 -14.26
C GLU A 271 21.67 -36.98 -15.62
N GLY A 272 22.59 -36.13 -16.11
CA GLY A 272 22.54 -35.57 -17.46
C GLY A 272 21.65 -34.34 -17.61
N VAL A 273 21.19 -33.76 -16.51
CA VAL A 273 20.31 -32.57 -16.45
C VAL A 273 20.85 -31.60 -15.40
N TYR A 274 20.78 -30.30 -15.71
CA TYR A 274 21.51 -29.29 -14.96
C TYR A 274 20.77 -27.94 -14.88
N VAL A 275 20.95 -27.25 -13.76
CA VAL A 275 20.55 -25.86 -13.52
C VAL A 275 21.80 -24.99 -13.55
N GLY A 276 21.85 -23.99 -14.42
CA GLY A 276 22.94 -23.02 -14.56
C GLY A 276 22.86 -21.93 -13.49
N PRO A 277 23.66 -20.86 -13.61
CA PRO A 277 23.61 -19.73 -12.70
C PRO A 277 22.18 -19.22 -12.53
N LEU A 278 21.84 -18.88 -11.29
CA LEU A 278 20.53 -18.42 -10.90
C LEU A 278 20.63 -16.97 -10.42
N GLU A 279 19.82 -16.09 -11.00
CA GLU A 279 19.71 -14.71 -10.60
C GLU A 279 18.25 -14.38 -10.33
N THR A 280 18.00 -13.65 -9.25
CA THR A 280 16.71 -13.03 -9.00
C THR A 280 16.90 -11.54 -8.87
N ALA A 281 15.93 -10.78 -9.34
CA ALA A 281 15.89 -9.35 -9.13
C ALA A 281 14.49 -8.94 -8.71
N LYS A 282 14.39 -8.03 -7.74
CA LYS A 282 13.12 -7.38 -7.43
C LYS A 282 12.91 -6.19 -8.36
N GLN A 283 11.66 -5.88 -8.57
CA GLN A 283 11.24 -4.64 -9.19
C GLN A 283 11.46 -3.46 -8.22
N ASP A 284 12.14 -2.41 -8.70
CA ASP A 284 12.71 -1.31 -7.89
C ASP A 284 12.19 0.08 -8.29
N CYS A 285 11.00 0.14 -8.88
CA CYS A 285 10.18 1.35 -8.85
C CYS A 285 9.70 1.53 -7.43
N ALA A 286 9.69 2.78 -7.00
CA ALA A 286 9.13 3.24 -5.75
C ALA A 286 7.87 2.46 -5.34
N ASN A 287 8.05 1.49 -4.45
CA ASN A 287 6.94 0.69 -3.96
C ASN A 287 6.37 1.34 -2.70
N PRO A 288 5.04 1.54 -2.59
CA PRO A 288 4.41 2.03 -1.37
C PRO A 288 4.60 1.15 -0.12
N SER A 289 5.22 -0.03 -0.19
CA SER A 289 5.55 -0.81 1.02
C SER A 289 7.02 -0.71 1.44
N GLN A 290 7.87 0.00 0.69
CA GLN A 290 9.27 0.22 1.06
C GLN A 290 9.39 1.49 1.91
N PHE A 291 9.44 1.31 3.22
CA PHE A 291 9.63 2.41 4.17
C PHE A 291 11.02 2.40 4.76
N ASP A 292 11.69 3.54 4.72
CA ASP A 292 12.90 3.78 5.50
C ASP A 292 12.51 4.23 6.92
N GLU A 293 13.03 3.55 7.95
CA GLU A 293 12.82 3.94 9.35
C GLU A 293 13.66 5.20 9.68
N GLN A 294 13.02 6.18 10.31
CA GLN A 294 13.67 7.37 10.87
C GLN A 294 13.80 7.24 12.40
N SER A 295 14.96 7.63 12.94
CA SER A 295 15.41 7.23 14.28
C SER A 295 14.67 7.83 15.49
N ALA A 296 13.77 8.80 15.30
CA ALA A 296 13.17 9.57 16.39
C ALA A 296 11.66 9.33 16.54
N THR A 297 11.26 8.35 17.34
CA THR A 297 9.86 8.18 17.77
C THR A 297 9.42 9.37 18.62
N LEU A 298 8.28 9.97 18.26
CA LEU A 298 7.72 11.11 18.97
C LEU A 298 6.64 10.68 19.98
N SER A 299 6.51 11.48 21.04
CA SER A 299 5.48 11.38 22.08
C SER A 299 5.05 12.78 22.51
N GLY A 300 3.98 12.88 23.32
CA GLY A 300 3.57 14.18 23.88
C GLY A 300 4.69 14.89 24.65
N SER A 301 5.58 14.13 25.30
CA SER A 301 6.72 14.70 26.02
C SER A 301 7.87 15.16 25.12
N SER A 302 8.14 14.46 24.02
CA SER A 302 9.16 14.93 23.05
C SER A 302 8.72 16.16 22.28
N LEU A 303 7.41 16.37 22.17
CA LEU A 303 6.81 17.56 21.55
C LEU A 303 6.56 18.70 22.56
N GLU A 304 7.10 18.59 23.78
CA GLU A 304 6.99 19.57 24.86
C GLU A 304 5.55 19.96 25.24
N PHE A 305 4.57 19.09 25.01
CA PHE A 305 3.18 19.34 25.40
C PHE A 305 2.97 19.14 26.91
N THR A 306 2.09 19.95 27.51
CA THR A 306 1.79 19.86 28.93
C THR A 306 0.94 18.63 29.25
N PRO A 307 1.25 17.87 30.31
CA PRO A 307 0.48 16.67 30.67
C PRO A 307 -1.02 16.91 30.90
N SER A 308 -1.43 18.14 31.22
CA SER A 308 -2.83 18.49 31.47
C SER A 308 -3.81 18.08 30.36
N TRP A 309 -3.33 17.94 29.12
CA TRP A 309 -4.18 17.58 27.98
C TRP A 309 -3.68 16.40 27.13
N VAL A 310 -2.45 15.90 27.31
CA VAL A 310 -1.88 14.76 26.56
C VAL A 310 -1.45 13.57 27.42
N GLU A 311 -1.65 13.61 28.74
CA GLU A 311 -1.10 12.58 29.64
C GLU A 311 -1.59 11.15 29.30
N ALA A 312 -2.81 11.01 28.79
CA ALA A 312 -3.39 9.70 28.51
C ALA A 312 -3.31 9.28 27.04
N TYR A 313 -3.27 10.25 26.12
CA TYR A 313 -3.37 9.97 24.69
C TYR A 313 -2.74 11.08 23.84
N VAL A 314 -1.96 10.64 22.84
CA VAL A 314 -1.56 11.43 21.66
C VAL A 314 -1.91 10.60 20.44
N GLY A 315 -2.68 11.19 19.53
CA GLY A 315 -3.46 10.47 18.53
C GLY A 315 -3.16 10.86 17.09
N SER A 316 -4.24 10.96 16.32
CA SER A 316 -4.20 11.28 14.89
C SER A 316 -3.29 12.48 14.60
N PRO A 317 -2.25 12.31 13.78
CA PRO A 317 -1.35 13.38 13.40
C PRO A 317 -1.82 14.09 12.12
N ALA A 318 -1.31 15.30 11.90
CA ALA A 318 -1.32 15.99 10.61
C ALA A 318 0.05 16.60 10.39
N LEU A 319 0.57 16.46 9.17
CA LEU A 319 1.93 16.86 8.84
C LEU A 319 1.93 17.76 7.60
N ALA A 320 2.73 18.82 7.64
CA ALA A 320 3.05 19.60 6.45
C ALA A 320 4.52 19.99 6.48
N SER A 321 5.11 20.14 5.30
CA SER A 321 6.48 20.62 5.14
C SER A 321 6.54 21.87 4.27
N SER A 322 7.54 22.70 4.50
CA SER A 322 7.84 23.89 3.70
C SER A 322 9.33 24.23 3.78
N ARG A 323 9.86 24.98 2.82
CA ARG A 323 11.19 25.57 2.91
C ARG A 323 11.13 26.84 3.75
N ASN A 324 12.07 26.98 4.68
CA ASN A 324 12.32 28.27 5.30
C ASN A 324 13.26 29.11 4.42
N SER A 325 13.36 30.42 4.68
CA SER A 325 14.22 31.34 3.91
C SER A 325 15.74 31.08 4.02
N VAL A 326 16.16 30.06 4.78
CA VAL A 326 17.56 29.76 5.15
C VAL A 326 18.03 28.39 4.63
N SER A 327 17.28 27.78 3.70
CA SER A 327 17.51 26.45 3.09
C SER A 327 17.19 25.22 3.95
N ASP A 328 16.60 25.38 5.14
CA ASP A 328 16.14 24.22 5.93
C ASP A 328 14.72 23.81 5.52
N VAL A 329 14.41 22.53 5.76
CA VAL A 329 13.03 22.02 5.70
C VAL A 329 12.38 22.26 7.05
N GLN A 330 11.31 23.05 7.06
CA GLN A 330 10.44 23.23 8.21
C GLN A 330 9.30 22.22 8.15
N TRP A 331 9.08 21.54 9.26
CA TRP A 331 7.95 20.65 9.49
C TRP A 331 6.98 21.27 10.49
N ASP A 332 5.72 21.30 10.13
CA ASP A 332 4.61 21.67 10.99
C ASP A 332 3.78 20.42 11.29
N LEU A 333 3.64 20.10 12.58
CA LEU A 333 2.94 18.94 13.10
C LEU A 333 1.78 19.38 13.98
N ILE A 334 0.55 18.99 13.63
CA ILE A 334 -0.62 19.09 14.51
C ILE A 334 -0.97 17.70 15.00
N VAL A 335 -1.27 17.54 16.29
CA VAL A 335 -1.68 16.25 16.85
C VAL A 335 -2.93 16.38 17.69
N GLU A 336 -3.79 15.37 17.61
CA GLU A 336 -4.85 15.14 18.57
C GLU A 336 -4.26 14.69 19.92
N GLY A 337 -4.86 15.14 21.03
CA GLY A 337 -4.51 14.67 22.36
C GLY A 337 -5.68 14.69 23.34
N SER A 338 -5.59 13.85 24.37
CA SER A 338 -6.53 13.84 25.48
C SER A 338 -5.87 13.47 26.82
N ASN A 339 -6.42 14.01 27.90
CA ASN A 339 -6.08 13.65 29.26
C ASN A 339 -6.84 12.40 29.75
N HIS A 340 -7.71 11.83 28.92
CA HIS A 340 -8.35 10.53 29.14
C HIS A 340 -8.20 9.62 27.91
N GLY A 341 -8.09 8.31 28.13
CA GLY A 341 -7.86 7.35 27.04
C GLY A 341 -9.12 7.10 26.18
N PRO A 342 -8.98 6.91 24.86
CA PRO A 342 -10.09 6.67 23.94
C PRO A 342 -10.87 5.38 24.24
N GLU A 343 -10.28 4.41 24.95
CA GLU A 343 -10.99 3.20 25.38
C GLU A 343 -12.19 3.46 26.31
N LEU A 344 -12.30 4.66 26.85
CA LEU A 344 -13.41 5.08 27.70
C LEU A 344 -14.62 5.57 26.89
N GLU A 345 -14.43 5.97 25.62
CA GLU A 345 -15.47 6.48 24.71
C GLU A 345 -16.75 5.62 24.64
N PRO A 346 -16.69 4.27 24.68
CA PRO A 346 -17.90 3.44 24.65
C PRO A 346 -18.80 3.62 25.88
N THR A 347 -18.30 4.24 26.96
CA THR A 347 -19.00 4.34 28.26
C THR A 347 -19.13 5.76 28.79
N THR A 348 -18.33 6.69 28.30
CA THR A 348 -18.34 8.08 28.73
C THR A 348 -17.78 8.99 27.64
N HIS A 349 -18.19 10.25 27.64
CA HIS A 349 -17.68 11.24 26.69
C HIS A 349 -16.21 11.54 26.98
N ILE A 350 -15.40 11.55 25.92
CA ILE A 350 -13.98 11.92 25.97
C ILE A 350 -13.77 13.13 25.06
N GLY A 351 -13.33 14.22 25.66
CA GLY A 351 -12.90 15.41 24.94
C GLY A 351 -11.47 15.29 24.42
N TYR A 352 -11.26 15.87 23.24
CA TYR A 352 -9.97 15.97 22.57
C TYR A 352 -9.63 17.42 22.26
N ALA A 353 -8.34 17.69 22.16
CA ALA A 353 -7.75 18.97 21.79
C ALA A 353 -6.68 18.76 20.71
N LEU A 354 -6.31 19.83 20.01
CA LEU A 354 -5.24 19.84 19.00
C LEU A 354 -4.06 20.68 19.47
N GLY A 355 -2.86 20.10 19.48
CA GLY A 355 -1.59 20.79 19.76
C GLY A 355 -0.77 21.00 18.49
N HIS A 356 0.15 21.98 18.51
CA HIS A 356 1.02 22.30 17.38
C HIS A 356 2.48 22.27 17.81
N ALA A 357 3.29 21.51 17.08
CA ALA A 357 4.74 21.52 17.20
C ALA A 357 5.38 21.81 15.84
N ARG A 358 6.54 22.45 15.85
CA ARG A 358 7.31 22.81 14.66
C ARG A 358 8.77 22.48 14.85
N VAL A 359 9.43 21.99 13.81
CA VAL A 359 10.87 21.78 13.80
C VAL A 359 11.46 22.17 12.44
N ALA A 360 12.69 22.67 12.44
CA ALA A 360 13.48 22.87 11.23
C ALA A 360 14.63 21.86 11.21
N THR A 361 14.85 21.23 10.06
CA THR A 361 15.94 20.27 9.83
C THR A 361 16.72 20.66 8.59
N ASP A 362 18.04 20.44 8.62
CA ASP A 362 18.88 20.50 7.42
C ASP A 362 18.27 19.61 6.30
N GLU A 363 18.56 19.91 5.02
CA GLU A 363 18.12 19.08 3.90
C GLU A 363 18.53 17.61 4.10
N GLY A 364 17.55 16.72 4.15
CA GLY A 364 17.75 15.28 4.37
C GLY A 364 18.02 14.86 5.82
N GLY A 365 17.96 15.79 6.78
CA GLY A 365 18.21 15.49 8.20
C GLY A 365 17.05 14.82 8.93
N ASP A 366 17.40 13.96 9.91
CA ASP A 366 16.45 13.35 10.84
C ASP A 366 15.88 14.38 11.83
N TRP A 367 14.67 14.13 12.33
CA TRP A 367 14.11 14.94 13.41
C TRP A 367 14.86 14.73 14.72
N ARG A 368 15.19 15.84 15.37
CA ARG A 368 15.78 15.83 16.71
C ARG A 368 14.70 16.04 17.76
N LEU A 369 14.75 15.24 18.83
CA LEU A 369 13.77 15.31 19.93
C LEU A 369 13.90 16.58 20.78
N ASP A 370 15.00 17.33 20.68
CA ASP A 370 15.32 18.50 21.53
C ASP A 370 15.19 19.85 20.83
N THR A 371 14.62 19.89 19.62
CA THR A 371 14.57 21.10 18.77
C THR A 371 13.15 21.54 18.39
N TRP A 372 12.12 20.90 18.94
CA TRP A 372 10.73 21.23 18.63
C TRP A 372 10.31 22.53 19.33
N GLU A 373 9.76 23.47 18.57
CA GLU A 373 9.00 24.60 19.08
C GLU A 373 7.54 24.16 19.27
N SER A 374 7.01 24.28 20.48
CA SER A 374 5.69 23.74 20.83
C SER A 374 4.71 24.83 21.26
N SER A 375 3.42 24.58 21.05
CA SER A 375 2.34 25.36 21.64
C SER A 375 2.28 25.21 23.17
N GLY A 376 2.80 24.10 23.72
CA GLY A 376 2.74 23.73 25.13
C GLY A 376 1.32 23.33 25.57
N SER A 377 0.37 24.24 25.44
CA SER A 377 -1.07 24.02 25.63
C SER A 377 -1.78 23.72 24.30
N PRO A 378 -3.06 23.29 24.31
CA PRO A 378 -3.86 23.18 23.10
C PRO A 378 -3.84 24.45 22.25
N LYS A 379 -3.65 24.29 20.93
CA LYS A 379 -3.84 25.34 19.93
C LYS A 379 -5.34 25.53 19.62
N VAL A 380 -6.08 24.43 19.63
CA VAL A 380 -7.54 24.37 19.45
C VAL A 380 -8.13 23.42 20.48
N GLY A 381 -9.23 23.80 21.11
CA GLY A 381 -9.88 22.99 22.16
C GLY A 381 -9.53 23.46 23.57
N ASP A 382 -10.08 22.74 24.54
CA ASP A 382 -9.98 23.08 25.97
C ASP A 382 -8.75 22.44 26.65
N ASP A 383 -8.31 23.02 27.77
CA ASP A 383 -7.23 22.51 28.62
C ASP A 383 -7.68 22.47 30.10
N PRO A 384 -7.94 21.29 30.69
CA PRO A 384 -7.92 19.96 30.05
C PRO A 384 -9.10 19.79 29.06
N PRO A 385 -8.96 18.93 28.03
CA PRO A 385 -10.01 18.71 27.06
C PRO A 385 -11.16 17.86 27.61
N ALA A 386 -10.94 17.05 28.65
CA ALA A 386 -11.95 16.16 29.20
C ALA A 386 -12.00 16.21 30.74
N CYS A 387 -13.21 16.33 31.30
CA CYS A 387 -13.46 16.32 32.75
C CYS A 387 -14.56 15.32 33.12
N LEU A 388 -14.18 14.12 33.59
CA LEU A 388 -15.15 13.09 34.00
C LEU A 388 -16.04 13.50 35.19
N ASP A 389 -15.63 14.52 35.94
CA ASP A 389 -16.42 15.11 37.03
C ASP A 389 -17.37 16.24 36.58
N GLY A 390 -17.40 16.54 35.28
CA GLY A 390 -18.28 17.53 34.67
C GLY A 390 -17.85 18.98 34.88
N THR A 391 -16.58 19.24 35.24
CA THR A 391 -16.07 20.59 35.54
C THR A 391 -15.62 21.40 34.32
N CYS A 392 -15.50 20.79 33.14
CA CYS A 392 -15.13 21.47 31.90
C CYS A 392 -16.32 22.32 31.39
N ASP A 393 -16.12 23.63 31.24
CA ASP A 393 -17.11 24.56 30.67
C ASP A 393 -17.17 24.38 29.14
N ASP A 394 -18.37 24.20 28.58
CA ASP A 394 -18.70 23.92 27.17
C ASP A 394 -18.21 22.59 26.54
N ASN A 395 -17.10 21.99 27.00
CA ASN A 395 -16.60 20.63 26.70
C ASN A 395 -16.82 20.22 25.23
N ARG A 396 -16.31 21.02 24.29
CA ARG A 396 -16.41 20.76 22.84
C ARG A 396 -15.15 20.08 22.35
N SER A 397 -15.28 18.82 21.98
CA SER A 397 -14.18 18.00 21.48
C SER A 397 -13.77 18.39 20.06
N VAL A 398 -12.46 18.44 19.81
CA VAL A 398 -11.88 18.64 18.46
C VAL A 398 -10.80 17.59 18.21
N ARG A 399 -10.79 17.00 17.02
CA ARG A 399 -9.93 15.85 16.72
C ARG A 399 -9.65 15.64 15.24
N GLU A 400 -8.77 14.68 14.97
CA GLU A 400 -8.44 14.21 13.61
C GLU A 400 -8.05 15.39 12.72
N PRO A 401 -6.93 16.06 13.03
CA PRO A 401 -6.48 17.18 12.23
C PRO A 401 -6.00 16.70 10.86
N HIS A 402 -6.06 17.59 9.89
CA HIS A 402 -5.29 17.51 8.65
C HIS A 402 -4.75 18.91 8.33
N LEU A 403 -3.53 18.96 7.79
CA LEU A 403 -2.79 20.19 7.59
C LEU A 403 -2.31 20.26 6.14
N LEU A 404 -2.88 21.19 5.39
CA LEU A 404 -2.45 21.49 4.03
C LEU A 404 -1.52 22.72 4.05
N ALA A 405 -0.32 22.58 3.49
CA ALA A 405 0.55 23.72 3.20
C ALA A 405 0.27 24.29 1.81
N GLU A 406 -0.03 25.58 1.77
CA GLU A 406 -0.03 26.35 0.52
C GLU A 406 1.35 26.92 0.30
N LEU A 407 2.02 26.45 -0.75
CA LEU A 407 3.40 26.79 -1.06
C LEU A 407 3.47 27.78 -2.24
N ASN A 408 4.56 28.54 -2.33
CA ASN A 408 4.93 29.23 -3.57
C ASN A 408 5.79 28.31 -4.47
N ASP A 409 6.16 28.82 -5.64
CA ASP A 409 7.02 28.12 -6.61
C ASP A 409 8.38 27.72 -6.01
N GLU A 410 8.86 28.46 -5.01
CA GLU A 410 10.09 28.17 -4.25
C GLU A 410 9.90 27.20 -3.08
N GLN A 411 8.73 26.59 -2.94
CA GLN A 411 8.34 25.70 -1.82
C GLN A 411 8.34 26.37 -0.44
N GLU A 412 8.33 27.71 -0.40
CA GLU A 412 8.16 28.50 0.81
C GLU A 412 6.68 28.58 1.20
N LEU A 413 6.44 28.55 2.52
CA LEU A 413 5.08 28.60 3.07
C LEU A 413 4.40 29.95 2.81
N ARG A 414 3.29 29.94 2.06
CA ARG A 414 2.37 31.08 1.93
C ARG A 414 1.34 31.09 3.06
N ASP A 415 0.71 29.93 3.27
CA ASP A 415 -0.32 29.75 4.28
C ASP A 415 -0.39 28.28 4.72
N LEU A 416 -1.01 28.05 5.87
CA LEU A 416 -1.42 26.72 6.33
C LEU A 416 -2.94 26.71 6.40
N VAL A 417 -3.55 25.62 5.97
CA VAL A 417 -4.99 25.37 6.12
C VAL A 417 -5.17 24.15 6.99
N LEU A 418 -5.85 24.34 8.12
CA LEU A 418 -6.12 23.29 9.10
C LEU A 418 -7.60 22.89 8.98
N SER A 419 -7.85 21.61 8.70
CA SER A 419 -9.16 20.98 8.82
C SER A 419 -9.18 20.00 9.98
N PHE A 420 -10.31 19.87 10.68
CA PHE A 420 -10.47 18.93 11.79
C PHE A 420 -11.95 18.64 12.08
N ALA A 421 -12.21 17.49 12.70
CA ALA A 421 -13.52 17.13 13.20
C ALA A 421 -13.82 17.94 14.47
N ARG A 422 -15.00 18.57 14.50
CA ARG A 422 -15.47 19.42 15.59
C ARG A 422 -16.81 18.93 16.11
N GLU A 423 -16.87 18.68 17.41
CA GLU A 423 -18.09 18.22 18.08
C GLU A 423 -19.20 19.27 18.03
N LEU A 424 -20.40 18.81 17.70
CA LEU A 424 -21.62 19.60 17.63
C LEU A 424 -22.38 19.50 18.95
N VAL A 425 -22.07 20.40 19.88
CA VAL A 425 -22.73 20.43 21.18
C VAL A 425 -23.90 21.41 21.16
N THR A 426 -25.09 20.91 20.84
CA THR A 426 -26.38 21.60 21.03
C THR A 426 -27.14 21.11 22.27
N ASP A 427 -26.98 19.82 22.63
CA ASP A 427 -27.45 19.20 23.87
C ASP A 427 -26.36 18.24 24.40
N PRO A 428 -26.10 18.15 25.73
CA PRO A 428 -25.16 17.18 26.29
C PRO A 428 -25.44 15.70 25.95
N SER A 429 -26.65 15.37 25.48
CA SER A 429 -27.05 14.05 24.99
C SER A 429 -26.75 13.80 23.50
N GLU A 430 -26.35 14.84 22.76
CA GLU A 430 -25.93 14.79 21.34
C GLU A 430 -24.39 14.82 21.19
N ARG A 431 -23.67 14.52 22.27
CA ARG A 431 -22.21 14.39 22.26
C ARG A 431 -21.75 13.29 21.30
N ASP A 432 -20.52 13.43 20.84
CA ASP A 432 -19.86 12.53 19.88
C ASP A 432 -20.40 12.60 18.43
N VAL A 433 -21.21 13.61 18.11
CA VAL A 433 -21.55 13.99 16.73
C VAL A 433 -20.60 15.08 16.26
N PHE A 434 -19.94 14.89 15.12
CA PHE A 434 -18.90 15.78 14.61
C PHE A 434 -19.28 16.35 13.25
N GLY A 435 -19.09 17.66 13.08
CA GLY A 435 -18.98 18.30 11.76
C GLY A 435 -17.52 18.60 11.45
N ILE A 436 -17.24 19.18 10.29
CA ILE A 436 -15.88 19.55 9.88
C ILE A 436 -15.69 21.06 9.98
N GLN A 437 -14.60 21.47 10.60
CA GLN A 437 -14.16 22.86 10.66
C GLN A 437 -12.91 23.04 9.80
N ILE A 438 -12.87 24.10 8.99
CA ILE A 438 -11.69 24.51 8.23
C ILE A 438 -11.30 25.92 8.65
N VAL A 439 -10.01 26.17 8.87
CA VAL A 439 -9.45 27.47 9.28
C VAL A 439 -8.04 27.67 8.70
N ARG A 440 -7.59 28.92 8.57
CA ARG A 440 -6.21 29.26 8.21
C ARG A 440 -5.39 29.60 9.47
N PRO A 441 -4.47 28.74 9.94
CA PRO A 441 -3.52 29.12 10.99
C PRO A 441 -2.45 30.10 10.48
N VAL A 442 -2.68 31.39 10.69
CA VAL A 442 -1.78 32.48 10.26
C VAL A 442 -0.48 32.62 11.09
N GLY A 443 -0.09 31.62 11.89
CA GLY A 443 1.07 31.77 12.78
C GLY A 443 1.62 30.47 13.36
N GLY A 444 2.76 30.61 14.05
CA GLY A 444 3.50 29.49 14.64
C GLY A 444 2.82 28.81 15.84
N PRO A 445 3.50 27.85 16.48
CA PRO A 445 2.93 27.02 17.55
C PRO A 445 2.17 27.78 18.64
N GLY A 446 2.73 28.88 19.15
CA GLY A 446 2.13 29.68 20.22
C GLY A 446 0.93 30.54 19.85
N THR A 447 0.45 30.56 18.60
CA THR A 447 -0.72 31.36 18.21
C THR A 447 -2.03 30.61 18.43
N SER A 448 -2.94 31.21 19.20
CA SER A 448 -4.29 30.67 19.43
C SER A 448 -5.19 30.86 18.21
N ILE A 449 -6.08 29.89 17.95
CA ILE A 449 -7.09 29.97 16.90
C ILE A 449 -8.47 30.19 17.52
N ALA A 450 -9.19 31.23 17.08
CA ALA A 450 -10.59 31.43 17.45
C ALA A 450 -11.50 30.74 16.41
N LEU A 451 -12.45 29.93 16.88
CA LEU A 451 -13.38 29.22 16.00
C LEU A 451 -14.70 29.97 15.81
N PRO A 452 -15.30 29.91 14.61
CA PRO A 452 -16.68 30.36 14.40
C PRO A 452 -17.69 29.60 15.28
N GLY A 453 -18.92 30.10 15.39
CA GLY A 453 -19.97 29.45 16.19
C GLY A 453 -20.46 28.11 15.61
N THR A 454 -20.36 27.93 14.29
CA THR A 454 -20.81 26.76 13.53
C THR A 454 -19.63 26.12 12.79
N PRO A 455 -19.66 24.78 12.53
CA PRO A 455 -18.69 24.13 11.66
C PRO A 455 -18.79 24.66 10.21
N THR A 456 -17.78 24.39 9.40
CA THR A 456 -17.79 24.68 7.96
C THR A 456 -18.74 23.75 7.22
N LEU A 457 -18.78 22.47 7.59
CA LEU A 457 -19.69 21.46 7.06
C LEU A 457 -20.32 20.70 8.23
N SER A 458 -21.63 20.51 8.19
CA SER A 458 -22.39 19.80 9.22
C SER A 458 -22.97 18.47 8.68
N PRO A 459 -23.09 17.41 9.51
CA PRO A 459 -23.64 16.11 9.09
C PRO A 459 -25.04 16.21 8.47
N ASP A 460 -25.89 17.13 8.93
CA ASP A 460 -27.25 17.33 8.39
C ASP A 460 -27.25 17.79 6.92
N GLU A 461 -26.11 18.24 6.40
CA GLU A 461 -25.94 18.58 4.99
C GLU A 461 -25.60 17.37 4.11
N ILE A 462 -25.26 16.22 4.71
CA ILE A 462 -24.86 14.97 4.05
C ILE A 462 -25.81 13.84 4.50
N PRO A 463 -26.91 13.58 3.78
CA PRO A 463 -28.03 12.76 4.27
C PRO A 463 -27.70 11.34 4.76
N GLU A 464 -26.61 10.75 4.27
CA GLU A 464 -26.18 9.39 4.60
C GLU A 464 -25.28 9.34 5.85
N CYS A 465 -24.66 10.47 6.23
CA CYS A 465 -23.73 10.53 7.35
C CYS A 465 -24.41 11.04 8.62
N ILE A 466 -24.28 10.31 9.73
CA ILE A 466 -24.69 10.75 11.06
C ILE A 466 -23.59 11.57 11.77
N SER A 467 -22.34 11.46 11.32
CA SER A 467 -21.18 12.18 11.84
C SER A 467 -20.08 12.25 10.77
N LEU A 468 -19.27 13.30 10.77
CA LEU A 468 -18.20 13.54 9.80
C LEU A 468 -16.86 13.51 10.52
N ARG A 469 -15.91 12.70 10.03
CA ARG A 469 -14.64 12.39 10.70
C ARG A 469 -13.47 12.43 9.72
N ASP A 470 -12.26 12.52 10.26
CA ASP A 470 -11.00 12.51 9.52
C ASP A 470 -10.99 13.37 8.23
N PRO A 471 -11.18 14.70 8.34
CA PRO A 471 -11.19 15.57 7.18
C PRO A 471 -9.80 15.74 6.58
N ALA A 472 -9.68 15.73 5.24
CA ALA A 472 -8.45 16.07 4.53
C ALA A 472 -8.71 16.93 3.29
N LEU A 473 -7.77 17.82 2.95
CA LEU A 473 -7.95 18.81 1.88
C LEU A 473 -6.97 18.55 0.74
N ILE A 474 -7.49 18.62 -0.49
CA ILE A 474 -6.66 18.71 -1.69
C ILE A 474 -6.99 19.97 -2.48
N PRO A 475 -5.99 20.73 -2.94
CA PRO A 475 -6.23 21.85 -3.83
C PRO A 475 -6.69 21.34 -5.21
N VAL A 476 -7.53 22.12 -5.89
CA VAL A 476 -7.99 21.76 -7.26
C VAL A 476 -7.08 22.30 -8.37
N ASP A 477 -6.14 23.16 -8.00
CA ASP A 477 -5.14 23.77 -8.87
C ASP A 477 -3.85 24.01 -8.07
N PRO A 478 -2.67 24.12 -8.71
CA PRO A 478 -1.39 24.22 -8.01
C PRO A 478 -1.28 25.35 -6.99
N GLU A 479 -2.05 26.44 -7.16
CA GLU A 479 -2.02 27.61 -6.29
C GLU A 479 -3.24 27.70 -5.35
N ALA A 480 -4.10 26.69 -5.34
CA ALA A 480 -5.38 26.64 -4.63
C ALA A 480 -6.27 27.90 -4.89
N GLN A 481 -6.21 28.49 -6.08
CA GLN A 481 -6.97 29.69 -6.44
C GLN A 481 -8.47 29.40 -6.52
N GLU A 482 -8.84 28.25 -7.04
CA GLU A 482 -10.22 27.80 -7.18
C GLU A 482 -10.70 27.01 -5.94
N GLY A 483 -9.85 26.86 -4.93
CA GLY A 483 -10.17 26.20 -3.65
C GLY A 483 -9.76 24.72 -3.62
N TYR A 484 -10.59 23.90 -2.98
CA TYR A 484 -10.24 22.54 -2.57
C TYR A 484 -11.38 21.54 -2.77
N TRP A 485 -11.03 20.26 -2.79
CA TRP A 485 -11.91 19.19 -2.32
C TRP A 485 -11.57 18.86 -0.87
N LEU A 486 -12.61 18.68 -0.06
CA LEU A 486 -12.52 18.19 1.31
C LEU A 486 -12.98 16.73 1.31
N LEU A 487 -12.05 15.80 1.50
CA LEU A 487 -12.33 14.40 1.77
C LEU A 487 -12.62 14.20 3.25
N PHE A 488 -13.45 13.22 3.60
CA PHE A 488 -13.73 12.86 4.99
C PHE A 488 -14.34 11.45 5.11
N THR A 489 -14.13 10.83 6.26
CA THR A 489 -14.79 9.59 6.66
C THR A 489 -16.27 9.87 6.97
N CYS A 490 -17.19 9.18 6.29
CA CYS A 490 -18.62 9.23 6.57
C CYS A 490 -19.00 8.17 7.61
N ILE A 491 -19.45 8.60 8.79
CA ILE A 491 -20.01 7.67 9.78
C ILE A 491 -21.50 7.49 9.47
N GLU A 492 -21.90 6.29 9.05
CA GLU A 492 -23.30 5.99 8.65
C GLU A 492 -24.12 5.39 9.81
N GLY A 493 -23.47 4.84 10.83
CA GLY A 493 -24.15 4.16 11.93
C GLY A 493 -23.21 3.54 12.96
N ALA A 494 -23.71 2.51 13.66
CA ALA A 494 -22.92 1.76 14.62
C ALA A 494 -21.98 0.78 13.91
N GLY A 495 -20.68 1.04 13.98
CA GLY A 495 -19.65 0.25 13.32
C GLY A 495 -18.49 1.12 12.86
N ALA A 496 -17.53 0.51 12.15
CA ALA A 496 -16.57 1.29 11.39
C ALA A 496 -17.21 1.85 10.13
N ALA A 497 -16.70 2.98 9.66
CA ALA A 497 -17.15 3.60 8.42
C ALA A 497 -16.82 2.71 7.22
N THR A 498 -17.68 2.77 6.21
CA THR A 498 -17.53 2.03 4.95
C THR A 498 -17.30 2.92 3.74
N GLU A 499 -17.38 4.24 3.91
CA GLU A 499 -17.28 5.20 2.82
C GLU A 499 -16.43 6.42 3.19
N ILE A 500 -15.63 6.87 2.24
CA ILE A 500 -14.96 8.18 2.25
C ILE A 500 -15.67 9.06 1.22
N HIS A 501 -16.14 10.22 1.67
CA HIS A 501 -16.87 11.19 0.85
C HIS A 501 -15.98 12.40 0.58
N ALA A 502 -16.36 13.20 -0.41
CA ALA A 502 -15.77 14.50 -0.64
C ALA A 502 -16.82 15.58 -0.91
N VAL A 503 -16.52 16.82 -0.51
CA VAL A 503 -17.28 18.01 -0.88
C VAL A 503 -16.37 19.12 -1.42
N ARG A 504 -16.93 19.96 -2.28
CA ARG A 504 -16.19 21.08 -2.87
C ARG A 504 -16.15 22.28 -1.91
N ILE A 505 -14.97 22.84 -1.68
CA ILE A 505 -14.71 23.99 -0.81
C ILE A 505 -14.07 25.13 -1.61
N SER A 506 -14.59 26.35 -1.48
CA SER A 506 -13.99 27.53 -2.13
C SER A 506 -12.69 27.97 -1.44
N ARG A 507 -11.89 28.83 -2.09
CA ARG A 507 -10.70 29.46 -1.49
C ARG A 507 -11.01 30.23 -0.19
N ALA A 508 -12.23 30.73 -0.05
CA ALA A 508 -12.73 31.40 1.15
C ALA A 508 -13.11 30.44 2.30
N LEU A 509 -12.88 29.13 2.11
CA LEU A 509 -13.21 28.05 3.05
C LEU A 509 -14.72 27.87 3.27
N GLU A 510 -15.52 28.13 2.22
CA GLU A 510 -16.98 27.94 2.22
C GLU A 510 -17.38 26.77 1.32
N VAL A 511 -18.39 25.99 1.73
CA VAL A 511 -18.93 24.89 0.94
C VAL A 511 -19.56 25.41 -0.37
N ILE A 512 -19.11 24.86 -1.50
CA ILE A 512 -19.68 25.12 -2.81
C ILE A 512 -20.94 24.26 -2.98
N ARG A 513 -22.04 24.88 -3.43
CA ARG A 513 -23.35 24.26 -3.51
C ARG A 513 -23.85 24.17 -4.94
N GLU A 514 -24.46 23.04 -5.28
CA GLU A 514 -25.12 22.78 -6.55
C GLU A 514 -26.47 22.10 -6.30
N GLY A 515 -27.49 22.39 -7.12
CA GLY A 515 -28.79 21.71 -7.04
C GLY A 515 -29.56 21.84 -5.71
N GLY A 516 -29.13 22.74 -4.81
CA GLY A 516 -29.74 22.92 -3.48
C GLY A 516 -29.02 22.22 -2.33
N GLY A 517 -27.90 21.55 -2.57
CA GLY A 517 -27.06 20.92 -1.54
C GLY A 517 -25.55 21.13 -1.79
N PRO A 518 -24.67 20.59 -0.95
CA PRO A 518 -23.23 20.56 -1.22
C PRO A 518 -22.93 19.84 -2.53
N MET A 519 -22.00 20.37 -3.30
CA MET A 519 -21.40 19.63 -4.40
C MET A 519 -20.52 18.53 -3.82
N ARG A 520 -20.88 17.27 -4.08
CA ARG A 520 -20.36 16.12 -3.33
C ARG A 520 -20.12 14.87 -4.19
N ARG A 521 -19.25 13.99 -3.72
CA ARG A 521 -18.94 12.68 -4.34
C ARG A 521 -18.64 11.63 -3.26
N VAL A 522 -18.97 10.37 -3.51
CA VAL A 522 -18.41 9.23 -2.77
C VAL A 522 -17.11 8.83 -3.45
N VAL A 523 -15.99 8.87 -2.72
CA VAL A 523 -14.64 8.73 -3.27
C VAL A 523 -14.14 7.29 -3.17
N LEU A 524 -14.30 6.67 -1.99
CA LEU A 524 -13.92 5.28 -1.77
C LEU A 524 -15.06 4.54 -1.07
N VAL A 525 -15.32 3.30 -1.50
CA VAL A 525 -16.32 2.40 -0.91
C VAL A 525 -15.62 1.10 -0.50
N ALA A 526 -15.73 0.71 0.76
CA ALA A 526 -15.04 -0.46 1.31
C ALA A 526 -15.31 -1.77 0.54
N SER A 527 -16.54 -1.96 0.04
CA SER A 527 -16.91 -3.15 -0.75
C SER A 527 -16.28 -3.19 -2.14
N GLU A 528 -15.82 -2.05 -2.66
CA GLU A 528 -15.19 -1.91 -3.97
C GLU A 528 -13.66 -2.00 -3.87
N LEU A 529 -13.09 -1.89 -2.66
CA LEU A 529 -11.65 -1.92 -2.46
C LEU A 529 -11.09 -3.35 -2.35
N GLY A 530 -11.89 -4.31 -1.90
CA GLY A 530 -11.50 -5.71 -1.74
C GLY A 530 -11.41 -6.16 -0.27
N PRO A 531 -10.98 -7.42 -0.02
CA PRO A 531 -11.10 -8.05 1.31
C PRO A 531 -10.30 -7.39 2.43
N PHE A 532 -9.23 -6.64 2.11
CA PHE A 532 -8.45 -5.92 3.10
C PHE A 532 -9.23 -4.77 3.77
N ALA A 533 -10.30 -4.28 3.14
CA ALA A 533 -11.16 -3.21 3.63
C ALA A 533 -12.52 -3.70 4.14
N ALA A 534 -12.74 -5.01 4.18
CA ALA A 534 -14.07 -5.61 4.40
C ALA A 534 -14.73 -5.23 5.75
N ALA A 535 -13.95 -4.86 6.75
CA ALA A 535 -14.46 -4.42 8.05
C ALA A 535 -14.51 -2.89 8.21
N GLY A 536 -14.03 -2.10 7.24
CA GLY A 536 -14.17 -0.64 7.22
C GLY A 536 -12.94 0.11 6.72
N ILE A 537 -13.14 1.40 6.43
CA ILE A 537 -12.13 2.35 5.98
C ILE A 537 -12.29 3.69 6.71
N ARG A 538 -11.21 4.44 6.89
CA ARG A 538 -11.22 5.81 7.45
C ARG A 538 -9.90 6.55 7.20
N SER A 539 -9.83 7.79 7.67
CA SER A 539 -8.61 8.61 7.72
C SER A 539 -7.92 8.75 6.37
N PRO A 540 -8.58 9.35 5.35
CA PRO A 540 -7.94 9.66 4.09
C PRO A 540 -6.84 10.70 4.26
N GLU A 541 -5.66 10.42 3.72
CA GLU A 541 -4.51 11.30 3.59
C GLU A 541 -4.16 11.44 2.11
N PRO A 542 -4.74 12.42 1.41
CA PRO A 542 -4.57 12.58 -0.03
C PRO A 542 -3.37 13.47 -0.37
N LEU A 543 -2.62 13.11 -1.41
CA LEU A 543 -1.67 13.97 -2.10
C LEU A 543 -2.03 14.09 -3.58
N ILE A 544 -1.88 15.30 -4.10
CA ILE A 544 -2.09 15.59 -5.52
C ILE A 544 -0.82 16.17 -6.12
N SER A 545 -0.35 15.57 -7.20
CA SER A 545 0.65 16.16 -8.08
C SER A 545 -0.02 16.68 -9.34
N PHE A 546 0.36 17.90 -9.72
CA PHE A 546 0.01 18.51 -10.99
C PHE A 546 1.24 18.41 -11.89
N GLU A 547 1.19 17.51 -12.87
CA GLU A 547 2.22 17.34 -13.87
C GLU A 547 1.88 18.16 -15.13
N LYS A 548 2.82 18.30 -16.05
CA LYS A 548 2.56 19.05 -17.30
C LYS A 548 1.45 18.42 -18.15
N ASP A 549 1.34 17.10 -18.06
CA ASP A 549 0.54 16.29 -18.97
C ASP A 549 -0.73 15.75 -18.27
N GLY A 550 -0.96 16.12 -17.00
CA GLY A 550 -2.16 15.77 -16.23
C GLY A 550 -1.97 15.91 -14.72
N MET A 551 -2.74 15.16 -13.94
CA MET A 551 -2.60 15.07 -12.49
C MET A 551 -2.55 13.62 -12.01
N ARG A 552 -1.92 13.42 -10.86
CA ARG A 552 -1.95 12.17 -10.10
C ARG A 552 -2.46 12.42 -8.69
N LEU A 553 -3.49 11.68 -8.28
CA LEU A 553 -4.09 11.72 -6.95
C LEU A 553 -3.79 10.41 -6.26
N ARG A 554 -3.14 10.48 -5.12
CA ARG A 554 -2.88 9.34 -4.25
C ARG A 554 -3.63 9.56 -2.94
N ILE A 555 -4.34 8.54 -2.48
CA ILE A 555 -5.07 8.59 -1.22
C ILE A 555 -4.56 7.44 -0.37
N TRP A 556 -3.75 7.76 0.64
CA TRP A 556 -3.48 6.82 1.72
C TRP A 556 -4.66 6.80 2.68
N PHE A 557 -5.02 5.66 3.22
CA PHE A 557 -6.12 5.55 4.17
C PHE A 557 -5.92 4.36 5.09
N LEU A 558 -6.64 4.36 6.21
CA LEU A 558 -6.70 3.22 7.10
C LEU A 558 -7.80 2.27 6.62
N ALA A 559 -7.46 1.00 6.48
CA ALA A 559 -8.37 -0.08 6.12
C ALA A 559 -8.26 -1.21 7.14
N GLN A 560 -9.35 -1.93 7.38
CA GLN A 560 -9.33 -3.10 8.25
C GLN A 560 -10.06 -4.28 7.60
N SER A 561 -9.42 -5.45 7.63
CA SER A 561 -10.02 -6.71 7.17
C SER A 561 -10.87 -7.35 8.26
N THR A 562 -10.44 -7.17 9.52
CA THR A 562 -11.15 -7.59 10.72
C THR A 562 -11.28 -6.42 11.70
N PRO A 563 -12.37 -6.32 12.47
CA PRO A 563 -12.59 -5.18 13.35
C PRO A 563 -11.43 -4.95 14.34
N GLY A 564 -10.81 -3.77 14.27
CA GLY A 564 -9.73 -3.31 15.14
C GLY A 564 -8.32 -3.52 14.59
N ASP A 565 -8.15 -4.27 13.51
CA ASP A 565 -6.85 -4.54 12.86
C ASP A 565 -6.64 -3.59 11.68
N TRP A 566 -6.25 -2.36 12.00
CA TRP A 566 -6.02 -1.30 11.01
C TRP A 566 -4.66 -1.47 10.33
N ALA A 567 -4.67 -1.37 9.00
CA ALA A 567 -3.50 -1.31 8.13
C ALA A 567 -3.57 -0.04 7.27
N VAL A 568 -2.43 0.40 6.73
CA VAL A 568 -2.39 1.48 5.73
C VAL A 568 -2.59 0.88 4.35
N ALA A 569 -3.53 1.44 3.61
CA ALA A 569 -3.81 1.13 2.22
C ALA A 569 -3.65 2.38 1.33
N LEU A 570 -3.58 2.17 0.03
CA LEU A 570 -3.41 3.19 -1.00
C LEU A 570 -4.45 2.99 -2.11
N ALA A 571 -5.03 4.08 -2.58
CA ALA A 571 -5.78 4.14 -3.83
C ALA A 571 -5.25 5.29 -4.68
N GLU A 572 -5.25 5.12 -6.00
CA GLU A 572 -4.69 6.10 -6.94
C GLU A 572 -5.66 6.42 -8.06
N ALA A 573 -5.64 7.68 -8.52
CA ALA A 573 -6.38 8.14 -9.68
C ALA A 573 -5.50 9.03 -10.55
N ARG A 574 -5.70 8.96 -11.87
CA ARG A 574 -4.98 9.77 -12.87
C ARG A 574 -5.97 10.44 -13.80
N THR A 575 -5.65 11.64 -14.28
CA THR A 575 -6.41 12.28 -15.35
C THR A 575 -5.57 13.32 -16.08
N HIS A 576 -5.71 13.39 -17.40
CA HIS A 576 -5.10 14.41 -18.26
C HIS A 576 -5.74 15.78 -18.10
N ASP A 577 -7.05 15.82 -17.83
CA ASP A 577 -7.80 17.07 -17.74
C ASP A 577 -7.80 17.60 -16.31
N THR A 578 -6.74 18.32 -15.96
CA THR A 578 -6.66 19.00 -14.66
C THR A 578 -7.80 20.00 -14.44
N SER A 579 -8.47 20.48 -15.49
CA SER A 579 -9.62 21.39 -15.36
C SER A 579 -10.87 20.68 -14.83
N ILE A 580 -10.93 19.35 -14.94
CA ILE A 580 -12.03 18.55 -14.43
C ILE A 580 -12.13 18.66 -12.90
N LEU A 581 -11.03 18.88 -12.18
CA LEU A 581 -10.99 18.96 -10.72
C LEU A 581 -11.87 20.07 -10.14
N GLN A 582 -12.21 21.09 -10.93
CA GLN A 582 -13.16 22.10 -10.49
C GLN A 582 -14.58 21.52 -10.33
N PHE A 583 -14.89 20.45 -11.07
CA PHE A 583 -16.22 19.88 -11.24
C PHE A 583 -16.33 18.42 -10.79
N GLU A 584 -15.23 17.67 -10.75
CA GLU A 584 -15.23 16.24 -10.50
C GLU A 584 -13.89 15.78 -9.92
N LEU A 585 -13.93 14.78 -9.02
CA LEU A 585 -12.73 14.05 -8.62
C LEU A 585 -12.59 12.79 -9.48
N PRO A 586 -11.40 12.50 -10.03
CA PRO A 586 -11.16 11.24 -10.72
C PRO A 586 -11.38 10.06 -9.76
N GLU A 587 -11.85 8.95 -10.30
CA GLU A 587 -12.20 7.76 -9.52
C GLU A 587 -10.92 7.00 -9.12
N PRO A 588 -10.63 6.86 -7.81
CA PRO A 588 -9.44 6.14 -7.37
C PRO A 588 -9.63 4.62 -7.43
N VAL A 589 -8.60 3.91 -7.85
CA VAL A 589 -8.51 2.45 -7.91
C VAL A 589 -7.60 1.94 -6.79
N PRO A 590 -7.92 0.82 -6.11
CA PRO A 590 -7.05 0.24 -5.09
C PRO A 590 -5.69 -0.16 -5.67
N PHE A 591 -4.62 0.14 -4.93
CA PHE A 591 -3.27 -0.27 -5.31
C PHE A 591 -3.08 -1.80 -5.22
N PRO A 592 -2.42 -2.47 -6.19
CA PRO A 592 -2.35 -3.93 -6.27
C PRO A 592 -1.73 -4.66 -5.08
N VAL A 593 -0.84 -4.01 -4.32
CA VAL A 593 -0.11 -4.62 -3.19
C VAL A 593 -0.68 -4.22 -1.83
N ASN A 594 -1.93 -3.77 -1.79
CA ASN A 594 -2.60 -3.44 -0.54
C ASN A 594 -2.75 -4.65 0.41
N PRO A 595 -2.66 -4.46 1.74
CA PRO A 595 -2.29 -3.21 2.40
C PRO A 595 -0.79 -2.93 2.28
N ILE A 596 -0.42 -1.67 2.11
CA ILE A 596 0.96 -1.25 1.90
C ILE A 596 1.79 -1.25 3.20
N LEU A 597 1.12 -1.15 4.36
CA LEU A 597 1.73 -1.31 5.69
C LEU A 597 0.75 -2.01 6.62
N SER A 598 1.03 -3.26 6.96
CA SER A 598 0.21 -4.03 7.91
C SER A 598 0.61 -3.75 9.35
N ASN A 599 -0.31 -4.00 10.27
CA ASN A 599 -0.04 -3.99 11.71
C ASN A 599 0.95 -5.09 12.15
N ALA A 600 1.15 -6.10 11.31
CA ALA A 600 2.12 -7.17 11.51
C ALA A 600 3.54 -6.80 11.05
N SER A 601 3.72 -5.67 10.36
CA SER A 601 5.03 -5.22 9.89
C SER A 601 6.00 -4.99 11.06
N THR A 602 7.26 -5.35 10.87
CA THR A 602 8.36 -5.09 11.81
C THR A 602 8.48 -3.61 12.18
N LEU A 603 8.17 -2.71 11.25
CA LEU A 603 8.15 -1.26 11.46
C LEU A 603 7.10 -0.84 12.49
N VAL A 604 5.93 -1.49 12.45
CA VAL A 604 4.82 -1.24 13.39
C VAL A 604 5.03 -1.98 14.70
N GLN A 605 5.61 -3.17 14.67
CA GLN A 605 5.84 -4.02 15.84
C GLN A 605 7.15 -3.72 16.59
N SER A 606 8.06 -2.91 16.04
CA SER A 606 9.33 -2.59 16.68
C SER A 606 9.10 -1.93 18.05
N GLY A 607 9.57 -2.59 19.11
CA GLY A 607 9.38 -2.17 20.51
C GLY A 607 8.07 -2.62 21.16
N CYS A 608 7.22 -3.36 20.44
CA CYS A 608 6.02 -3.99 20.95
C CYS A 608 6.35 -5.34 21.61
N LEU A 609 5.52 -5.74 22.58
CA LEU A 609 5.52 -7.09 23.13
C LEU A 609 4.19 -7.73 22.70
N ASP A 610 4.25 -8.89 22.01
CA ASP A 610 3.10 -9.62 21.43
C ASP A 610 2.32 -8.84 20.33
N GLU A 611 1.12 -9.30 19.94
CA GLU A 611 0.21 -8.69 18.93
C GLU A 611 -0.49 -7.40 19.45
N GLU A 612 0.13 -6.66 20.38
CA GLU A 612 -0.53 -5.62 21.15
C GLU A 612 -0.26 -4.19 20.67
N CYS A 613 0.17 -4.03 19.41
CA CYS A 613 0.31 -2.73 18.76
C CYS A 613 -0.76 -2.56 17.69
N ASN A 614 -1.38 -1.38 17.64
CA ASN A 614 -2.41 -1.05 16.65
C ASN A 614 -2.12 0.32 16.05
N ILE A 615 -2.27 0.42 14.73
CA ILE A 615 -2.28 1.68 14.00
C ILE A 615 -3.55 2.44 14.36
N THR A 616 -3.42 3.71 14.75
CA THR A 616 -4.53 4.56 15.18
C THR A 616 -4.73 5.78 14.27
N GLY A 617 -3.71 6.19 13.52
CA GLY A 617 -3.75 7.33 12.62
C GLY A 617 -2.54 7.35 11.69
N ILE A 618 -2.64 8.12 10.62
CA ILE A 618 -1.58 8.35 9.64
C ILE A 618 -1.62 9.82 9.23
N ALA A 619 -0.46 10.35 8.85
CA ALA A 619 -0.34 11.59 8.10
C ALA A 619 0.73 11.38 7.02
N VAL A 620 0.55 11.99 5.85
CA VAL A 620 1.50 11.89 4.74
C VAL A 620 1.75 13.29 4.19
N ALA A 621 3.02 13.65 4.02
CA ALA A 621 3.38 14.91 3.39
C ALA A 621 4.66 14.76 2.54
N PRO A 622 4.74 15.41 1.36
CA PRO A 622 5.98 15.48 0.61
C PRO A 622 7.00 16.31 1.37
N ARG A 623 8.28 16.06 1.11
CA ARG A 623 9.37 16.89 1.62
C ARG A 623 9.53 18.11 0.73
N ALA A 624 9.47 19.30 1.32
CA ALA A 624 9.55 20.56 0.57
C ALA A 624 10.89 20.78 -0.16
N ASP A 625 11.95 20.07 0.22
CA ASP A 625 13.22 20.11 -0.48
C ASP A 625 13.35 19.11 -1.62
N ASP A 626 12.61 18.01 -1.54
CA ASP A 626 12.62 16.91 -2.48
C ASP A 626 11.23 16.26 -2.50
N LEU A 627 10.37 16.75 -3.39
CA LEU A 627 8.97 16.31 -3.42
C LEU A 627 8.85 14.79 -3.62
N SER A 628 9.82 14.17 -4.29
CA SER A 628 9.91 12.72 -4.51
C SER A 628 9.92 11.93 -3.20
N ARG A 629 10.35 12.54 -2.09
CA ARG A 629 10.37 11.91 -0.78
C ARG A 629 9.13 12.28 -0.01
N LEU A 630 8.37 11.27 0.38
CA LEU A 630 7.21 11.41 1.24
C LEU A 630 7.60 11.02 2.67
N ARG A 631 7.17 11.82 3.63
CA ARG A 631 7.27 11.50 5.05
C ARG A 631 5.90 11.13 5.58
N PHE A 632 5.86 9.98 6.23
CA PHE A 632 4.72 9.46 6.94
C PHE A 632 4.91 9.70 8.43
N LEU A 633 3.81 9.97 9.12
CA LEU A 633 3.77 9.92 10.56
C LEU A 633 2.68 8.94 10.99
N LEU A 634 3.09 7.76 11.44
CA LEU A 634 2.20 6.70 11.87
C LEU A 634 1.91 6.86 13.36
N ALA A 635 0.66 7.12 13.74
CA ALA A 635 0.24 7.02 15.12
C ALA A 635 -0.03 5.54 15.46
N ARG A 636 0.59 5.06 16.54
CA ARG A 636 0.37 3.73 17.09
C ARG A 636 0.16 3.76 18.58
N ARG A 637 -0.55 2.75 19.07
CA ARG A 637 -0.73 2.46 20.48
C ARG A 637 0.05 1.23 20.88
N LEU A 638 0.79 1.30 21.99
CA LEU A 638 1.50 0.17 22.60
C LEU A 638 0.90 -0.16 23.96
N ASN A 639 0.68 -1.44 24.22
CA ASN A 639 0.38 -1.92 25.56
C ASN A 639 1.68 -2.29 26.30
N LEU A 640 1.81 -1.85 27.55
CA LEU A 640 3.01 -2.00 28.37
C LEU A 640 2.87 -3.12 29.41
N PRO A 641 3.98 -3.79 29.79
CA PRO A 641 3.99 -4.80 30.85
C PRO A 641 3.35 -4.29 32.14
N GLY A 642 2.33 -5.00 32.62
CA GLY A 642 1.59 -4.63 33.85
C GLY A 642 0.32 -3.82 33.61
N GLY A 643 -0.13 -3.67 32.35
CA GLY A 643 -1.42 -3.07 32.00
C GLY A 643 -1.38 -1.56 31.76
N GLY A 644 -0.18 -0.99 31.57
CA GLY A 644 -0.02 0.40 31.12
C GLY A 644 -0.20 0.50 29.60
N ARG A 645 -0.32 1.72 29.09
CA ARG A 645 -0.36 2.02 27.65
C ARG A 645 0.48 3.25 27.35
N THR A 646 1.01 3.33 26.14
CA THR A 646 1.62 4.55 25.61
C THR A 646 1.28 4.67 24.14
N ASP A 647 1.02 5.89 23.70
CA ASP A 647 0.86 6.22 22.28
C ASP A 647 2.15 6.85 21.77
N GLN A 648 2.47 6.57 20.50
CA GLN A 648 3.70 6.99 19.84
C GLN A 648 3.40 7.40 18.41
N LEU A 649 4.20 8.33 17.89
CA LEU A 649 4.19 8.70 16.48
C LEU A 649 5.53 8.25 15.87
N ILE A 650 5.47 7.38 14.87
CA ILE A 650 6.63 6.83 14.19
C ILE A 650 6.81 7.56 12.85
N PRO A 651 7.91 8.30 12.67
CA PRO A 651 8.27 8.79 11.35
C PRO A 651 8.73 7.64 10.46
N LEU A 652 8.16 7.56 9.27
CA LEU A 652 8.61 6.67 8.20
C LEU A 652 8.82 7.50 6.94
N GLU A 653 9.67 7.06 6.03
CA GLU A 653 9.87 7.73 4.75
C GLU A 653 9.69 6.78 3.57
N GLN A 654 9.21 7.33 2.47
CA GLN A 654 9.15 6.65 1.18
C GLN A 654 9.74 7.55 0.11
N THR A 655 10.30 6.94 -0.94
CA THR A 655 10.79 7.66 -2.10
C THR A 655 10.00 7.23 -3.32
N TRP A 656 9.44 8.21 -4.03
CA TRP A 656 8.57 8.12 -5.20
C TRP A 656 9.16 8.93 -6.32
N SER A 657 9.45 8.32 -7.48
CA SER A 657 10.12 9.06 -8.56
C SER A 657 9.28 10.22 -9.14
N LYS A 658 7.94 10.13 -9.11
CA LYS A 658 6.98 11.23 -9.27
C LYS A 658 5.99 11.18 -8.09
N PRO A 659 6.11 12.11 -7.11
CA PRO A 659 5.34 12.11 -5.86
C PRO A 659 3.86 12.44 -6.01
#